data_AF-A0A2E2UVS7-F1
#
_entry.id   AF-A0A2E2UVS7-F1
#
_cell.length_a   1.000
_cell.length_b   1.000
_cell.length_c   1.000
_cell.angle_alpha   90.00
_cell.angle_beta   90.00
_cell.angle_gamma   90.00
#
_symmetry.space_group_name_H-M   'P 1'
#
loop_
_entity.id
_entity.type
_entity.pdbx_description
1 polymer ?
#
loop_
_entity_poly.entity_id
_entity_poly.type
_entity_poly.pdbx_seq_one_letter_code
_entity_poly.pdbx_strand_id
1 'polypeptide(L)'
;MPKSNTKTEELKFISHLTNDIELLERLISEKLLEDYSRIGAEQEFCLVDENFRPNPINDRIVKKIKNHGFVTEIAKFNMELNIEPIDLSPNALNKMEKVLVEKMNIAADIAKKNNSDIILTGILPTVRKHDLKFENITNNQRYFDLCNAISRSRGKKYNIRISGLDELIFQHDSPLIEGCNTGFQFHLQIDPNMFHRMYNFAQLIAGPVLSTSVNSPMLFGKRLWNETRIAVFQQATDTRIIGNYHLESLPRVTFGNGWLKKSLIEIFKEDITRYKILLKSLHQKNNKRENKNLPKLNALTLHNSTVYRWNRPCYGIYKQKPSIRIENRMLPSGPTIVDEVANSAFWLGLMMFYKNSEIEELDKLITFDDARINFYAAAQQGIDATFKWISGKRIEARKLILNELIPKAAIGLSSINTKPKDIEKYLNIIKERTVSRQNGARWITDSYDILKKKFSKQNALTTITAKIIQNQKNNEPAHTWKIPKNSVVINNPSKLLIEECMERDINSINQNDTFDLAYQINKWSKNNYMVVVNDKGQITGLLDSEIFNVKKYIDRKKEIIIKEIMKISPKTIKPDDTVKKTLKIMHKTKLDILPVVENKLFIGIIQKKDLIQYEFNQEHKDPIYLLNNYERVIGNYHSNNEKTIIFISAIHGNENSGVIALKRFFKEIKELDIKIDGTIIGLIGNLGALKNNRRYIDIDMNRLWTNKLMQSKSNHRKAEGKEVLMLKELIEKIITLKKKKNITIIDLHNTSSPNGVFSIVNNLKEKKIAEHLKVPIINNLLNKVKGSFAQYYSDQKIETIVFEGGAIGDPASINNHEVSIWKMLEKKDFIDINCIPHRVQKNYTKMNHFSKNTQGYYFVKYIHKITGESDFLMNPNMQNFEQIKKNQIIGSDKNGMVKSPYDGFLLMPLYQKEGKEGFYIITK
;
A
#
# COMPACT_ATOMS: atom_id res chain seq x y z
N MET A 1 18.39 8.78 47.12
CA MET A 1 17.04 8.80 47.74
C MET A 1 16.05 9.32 46.68
N PRO A 2 14.80 8.82 46.57
CA PRO A 2 13.89 8.39 47.65
C PRO A 2 13.38 6.93 47.49
N LYS A 3 13.53 6.12 48.54
CA LYS A 3 12.92 4.77 48.65
C LYS A 3 11.74 4.73 49.63
N SER A 4 11.41 5.83 50.32
CA SER A 4 10.39 5.86 51.39
C SER A 4 8.96 6.16 50.92
N ASN A 5 8.75 6.80 49.75
CA ASN A 5 7.41 7.22 49.32
C ASN A 5 6.56 6.11 48.66
N THR A 6 7.20 5.15 47.99
CA THR A 6 6.51 4.14 47.16
C THR A 6 5.76 3.07 47.95
N LYS A 7 6.25 2.69 49.14
CA LYS A 7 5.60 1.67 49.97
C LYS A 7 4.31 2.19 50.63
N THR A 8 4.31 3.47 51.01
CA THR A 8 3.14 4.17 51.57
C THR A 8 2.06 4.38 50.51
N GLU A 9 2.43 4.69 49.26
CA GLU A 9 1.50 4.79 48.12
C GLU A 9 0.85 3.44 47.78
N GLU A 10 1.62 2.34 47.86
CA GLU A 10 1.11 0.99 47.61
C GLU A 10 0.06 0.54 48.64
N LEU A 11 0.33 0.76 49.93
CA LEU A 11 -0.64 0.45 50.99
C LEU A 11 -1.92 1.28 50.85
N LYS A 12 -1.80 2.57 50.51
CA LYS A 12 -2.96 3.44 50.25
C LYS A 12 -3.77 2.95 49.06
N PHE A 13 -3.12 2.58 47.95
CA PHE A 13 -3.82 2.08 46.76
C PHE A 13 -4.58 0.78 47.04
N ILE A 14 -3.96 -0.17 47.76
CA ILE A 14 -4.62 -1.43 48.13
C ILE A 14 -5.85 -1.17 49.02
N SER A 15 -5.75 -0.26 49.99
CA SER A 15 -6.89 0.12 50.83
C SER A 15 -8.02 0.77 50.02
N HIS A 16 -7.70 1.66 49.07
CA HIS A 16 -8.71 2.22 48.16
C HIS A 16 -9.36 1.16 47.29
N LEU A 17 -8.58 0.19 46.81
CA LEU A 17 -9.07 -0.89 45.96
C LEU A 17 -10.03 -1.83 46.72
N THR A 18 -9.73 -2.20 47.96
CA THR A 18 -10.66 -2.99 48.79
C THR A 18 -11.94 -2.22 49.11
N ASN A 19 -11.83 -0.93 49.45
CA ASN A 19 -12.98 -0.07 49.70
C ASN A 19 -13.88 0.08 48.46
N ASP A 20 -13.29 0.18 47.27
CA ASP A 20 -14.04 0.27 46.01
C ASP A 20 -14.84 -1.03 45.74
N ILE A 21 -14.32 -2.20 46.12
CA ILE A 21 -15.05 -3.48 45.99
C ILE A 21 -16.21 -3.54 46.96
N GLU A 22 -16.00 -3.24 48.23
CA GLU A 22 -17.08 -3.22 49.25
C GLU A 22 -18.19 -2.24 48.84
N LEU A 23 -17.80 -1.12 48.25
CA LEU A 23 -18.74 -0.13 47.74
C LEU A 23 -19.52 -0.66 46.52
N LEU A 24 -18.86 -1.37 45.60
CA LEU A 24 -19.55 -2.01 44.49
C LEU A 24 -20.49 -3.14 44.96
N GLU A 25 -20.08 -3.95 45.94
CA GLU A 25 -20.93 -4.96 46.58
C GLU A 25 -22.19 -4.30 47.16
N ARG A 26 -22.04 -3.17 47.86
CA ARG A 26 -23.16 -2.40 48.40
C ARG A 26 -24.08 -1.86 47.31
N LEU A 27 -23.52 -1.27 46.24
CA LEU A 27 -24.32 -0.75 45.11
C LEU A 27 -25.18 -1.85 44.46
N ILE A 28 -24.66 -3.08 44.39
CA ILE A 28 -25.39 -4.24 43.87
C ILE A 28 -26.49 -4.66 44.86
N SER A 29 -26.16 -4.84 46.14
CA SER A 29 -27.13 -5.29 47.15
C SER A 29 -28.27 -4.28 47.39
N GLU A 30 -27.97 -2.99 47.33
CA GLU A 30 -28.94 -1.90 47.49
C GLU A 30 -29.68 -1.55 46.18
N LYS A 31 -29.42 -2.26 45.07
CA LYS A 31 -30.04 -2.04 43.74
C LYS A 31 -29.89 -0.59 43.24
N LEU A 32 -28.73 0.02 43.49
CA LEU A 32 -28.43 1.40 43.08
C LEU A 32 -27.84 1.49 41.66
N LEU A 33 -27.43 0.35 41.08
CA LEU A 33 -26.97 0.27 39.70
C LEU A 33 -28.15 0.27 38.72
N GLU A 34 -27.99 0.98 37.61
CA GLU A 34 -28.99 1.05 36.54
C GLU A 34 -29.09 -0.26 35.76
N ASP A 35 -30.31 -0.76 35.60
CA ASP A 35 -30.69 -2.00 34.90
C ASP A 35 -31.11 -1.79 33.43
N TYR A 36 -30.94 -0.57 32.91
CA TYR A 36 -31.36 -0.18 31.58
C TYR A 36 -30.43 -0.72 30.48
N SER A 37 -30.98 -1.41 29.48
CA SER A 37 -30.17 -2.04 28.42
C SER A 37 -29.72 -1.04 27.36
N ARG A 38 -28.40 -0.94 27.15
CA ARG A 38 -27.76 -0.11 26.11
C ARG A 38 -26.64 -0.88 25.44
N ILE A 39 -26.34 -0.48 24.21
CA ILE A 39 -25.16 -0.91 23.47
C ILE A 39 -24.22 0.27 23.24
N GLY A 40 -22.93 -0.02 23.07
CA GLY A 40 -21.91 0.97 22.75
C GLY A 40 -20.77 0.33 21.95
N ALA A 41 -19.86 1.14 21.44
CA ALA A 41 -18.70 0.63 20.74
C ALA A 41 -17.47 1.55 20.90
N GLU A 42 -16.29 0.93 20.91
CA GLU A 42 -15.01 1.60 20.73
C GLU A 42 -14.39 1.06 19.43
N GLN A 43 -14.01 1.96 18.52
CA GLN A 43 -13.45 1.64 17.21
C GLN A 43 -11.99 2.08 17.15
N GLU A 44 -11.08 1.13 17.14
CA GLU A 44 -9.66 1.40 16.89
C GLU A 44 -9.35 1.28 15.39
N PHE A 45 -8.39 2.09 14.91
CA PHE A 45 -7.96 2.10 13.51
C PHE A 45 -6.54 2.65 13.35
N CYS A 46 -5.91 2.31 12.22
CA CYS A 46 -4.58 2.81 11.88
C CYS A 46 -4.64 3.98 10.88
N LEU A 47 -3.68 4.89 11.01
CA LEU A 47 -3.35 5.92 10.03
C LEU A 47 -2.25 5.39 9.11
N VAL A 48 -2.42 5.57 7.80
CA VAL A 48 -1.45 5.11 6.79
C VAL A 48 -1.05 6.20 5.81
N ASP A 49 0.20 6.16 5.35
CA ASP A 49 0.78 7.15 4.44
C ASP A 49 0.43 6.87 2.96
N GLU A 50 0.98 7.67 2.02
CA GLU A 50 0.83 7.51 0.56
C GLU A 50 1.29 6.15 0.00
N ASN A 51 1.98 5.39 0.83
CA ASN A 51 2.58 4.10 0.56
C ASN A 51 1.89 3.00 1.37
N PHE A 52 0.82 3.32 2.09
CA PHE A 52 0.06 2.41 2.93
C PHE A 52 0.88 1.82 4.10
N ARG A 53 1.93 2.50 4.58
CA ARG A 53 2.65 2.15 5.83
C ARG A 53 2.08 2.92 7.02
N PRO A 54 2.33 2.49 8.28
CA PRO A 54 1.99 3.29 9.46
C PRO A 54 2.43 4.75 9.35
N ASN A 55 1.51 5.68 9.61
CA ASN A 55 1.79 7.12 9.57
C ASN A 55 1.68 7.73 10.98
N PRO A 56 2.81 8.09 11.64
CA PRO A 56 2.84 8.46 13.05
C PRO A 56 2.39 9.91 13.30
N ILE A 57 1.13 10.23 12.97
CA ILE A 57 0.57 11.58 13.03
C ILE A 57 -0.72 11.69 13.88
N ASN A 58 -1.05 10.71 14.72
CA ASN A 58 -2.29 10.69 15.50
C ASN A 58 -2.49 11.95 16.34
N ASP A 59 -1.45 12.48 16.99
CA ASP A 59 -1.48 13.71 17.79
C ASP A 59 -1.92 14.93 16.96
N ARG A 60 -1.57 14.96 15.68
CA ARG A 60 -1.97 16.04 14.75
C ARG A 60 -3.43 15.90 14.33
N ILE A 61 -3.90 14.67 14.14
CA ILE A 61 -5.27 14.38 13.70
C ILE A 61 -6.23 14.56 14.87
N VAL A 62 -5.97 13.95 16.02
CA VAL A 62 -6.84 13.97 17.21
C VAL A 62 -7.17 15.41 17.64
N LYS A 63 -6.19 16.33 17.59
CA LYS A 63 -6.41 17.74 17.95
C LYS A 63 -7.51 18.41 17.13
N LYS A 64 -7.74 17.97 15.89
CA LYS A 64 -8.76 18.50 14.98
C LYS A 64 -10.12 17.83 15.16
N ILE A 65 -10.18 16.60 15.67
CA ILE A 65 -11.41 15.78 15.73
C ILE A 65 -11.80 15.31 17.13
N LYS A 66 -11.11 15.76 18.18
CA LYS A 66 -11.34 15.36 19.58
C LYS A 66 -12.80 15.54 20.02
N ASN A 67 -13.44 16.63 19.60
CA ASN A 67 -14.83 16.93 19.94
C ASN A 67 -15.84 15.92 19.35
N HIS A 68 -15.42 15.07 18.43
CA HIS A 68 -16.25 14.03 17.83
C HIS A 68 -16.15 12.67 18.54
N GLY A 69 -15.38 12.55 19.63
CA GLY A 69 -15.21 11.30 20.38
C GLY A 69 -13.93 10.53 20.07
N PHE A 70 -12.98 11.16 19.36
CA PHE A 70 -11.71 10.54 18.99
C PHE A 70 -10.62 10.80 20.03
N VAL A 71 -9.84 9.76 20.32
CA VAL A 71 -8.65 9.79 21.19
C VAL A 71 -7.46 9.10 20.52
N THR A 72 -6.28 9.29 21.10
CA THR A 72 -5.04 8.62 20.64
C THR A 72 -4.87 7.28 21.32
N GLU A 73 -4.35 6.31 20.60
CA GLU A 73 -3.91 5.03 21.16
C GLU A 73 -2.40 5.00 21.49
N ILE A 74 -1.90 3.89 22.03
CA ILE A 74 -0.50 3.77 22.48
C ILE A 74 0.53 4.07 21.38
N ALA A 75 0.25 3.70 20.13
CA ALA A 75 1.12 3.95 18.98
C ALA A 75 0.72 5.25 18.27
N LYS A 76 1.71 6.03 17.81
CA LYS A 76 1.52 7.31 17.10
C LYS A 76 0.72 7.21 15.80
N PHE A 77 0.48 6.01 15.29
CA PHE A 77 -0.29 5.75 14.09
C PHE A 77 -1.65 5.10 14.38
N ASN A 78 -2.00 4.85 15.65
CA ASN A 78 -3.32 4.34 16.04
C ASN A 78 -4.18 5.44 16.68
N MET A 79 -5.48 5.34 16.45
CA MET A 79 -6.51 6.18 17.05
C MET A 79 -7.73 5.34 17.42
N GLU A 80 -8.53 5.86 18.33
CA GLU A 80 -9.77 5.23 18.79
C GLU A 80 -10.93 6.23 18.71
N LEU A 81 -12.10 5.76 18.30
CA LEU A 81 -13.38 6.45 18.41
C LEU A 81 -14.21 5.81 19.50
N ASN A 82 -14.66 6.61 20.46
CA ASN A 82 -15.64 6.23 21.47
C ASN A 82 -17.01 6.79 21.06
N ILE A 83 -17.99 5.92 20.82
CA ILE A 83 -19.36 6.38 20.54
C ILE A 83 -20.18 6.42 21.84
N GLU A 84 -21.11 7.38 21.89
CA GLU A 84 -22.05 7.49 23.00
C GLU A 84 -22.95 6.24 23.10
N PRO A 85 -23.34 5.81 24.32
CA PRO A 85 -24.27 4.71 24.51
C PRO A 85 -25.58 4.90 23.75
N ILE A 86 -26.04 3.83 23.10
CA ILE A 86 -27.29 3.78 22.33
C ILE A 86 -28.26 2.88 23.08
N ASP A 87 -29.44 3.43 23.38
CA ASP A 87 -30.53 2.65 23.99
C ASP A 87 -30.93 1.48 23.08
N LEU A 88 -31.18 0.31 23.69
CA LEU A 88 -31.52 -0.93 22.99
C LEU A 88 -32.95 -0.91 22.43
N SER A 89 -33.16 -0.04 21.45
CA SER A 89 -34.39 0.14 20.69
C SER A 89 -34.43 -0.73 19.43
N PRO A 90 -35.58 -0.87 18.74
CA PRO A 90 -35.71 -1.65 17.51
C PRO A 90 -34.71 -1.34 16.38
N ASN A 91 -34.12 -0.13 16.37
CA ASN A 91 -33.16 0.35 15.36
C ASN A 91 -31.73 0.49 15.89
N ALA A 92 -31.41 -0.03 17.08
CA ALA A 92 -30.16 0.27 17.77
C ALA A 92 -28.92 -0.09 16.93
N LEU A 93 -28.92 -1.25 16.27
CA LEU A 93 -27.83 -1.71 15.40
C LEU A 93 -27.65 -0.81 14.16
N ASN A 94 -28.75 -0.48 13.46
CA ASN A 94 -28.70 0.44 12.33
C ASN A 94 -28.21 1.84 12.73
N LYS A 95 -28.63 2.32 13.89
CA LYS A 95 -28.17 3.60 14.44
C LYS A 95 -26.67 3.56 14.74
N MET A 96 -26.16 2.47 15.33
CA MET A 96 -24.74 2.28 15.57
C MET A 96 -23.94 2.30 14.25
N GLU A 97 -24.36 1.55 13.23
CA GLU A 97 -23.71 1.56 11.92
C GLU A 97 -23.62 2.97 11.33
N LYS A 98 -24.73 3.73 11.35
CA LYS A 98 -24.76 5.11 10.84
C LYS A 98 -23.82 6.04 11.59
N VAL A 99 -23.81 5.98 12.93
CA VAL A 99 -22.93 6.80 13.77
C VAL A 99 -21.47 6.47 13.48
N LEU A 100 -21.11 5.19 13.39
CA LEU A 100 -19.75 4.76 13.07
C LEU A 100 -19.34 5.27 11.68
N VAL A 101 -20.17 5.06 10.65
CA VAL A 101 -19.87 5.53 9.27
C VAL A 101 -19.68 7.05 9.24
N GLU A 102 -20.59 7.81 9.85
CA GLU A 102 -20.52 9.27 9.88
C GLU A 102 -19.23 9.76 10.56
N LYS A 103 -18.94 9.25 11.76
CA LYS A 103 -17.76 9.66 12.53
C LYS A 103 -16.47 9.24 11.85
N MET A 104 -16.39 8.03 11.31
CA MET A 104 -15.19 7.55 10.62
C MET A 104 -14.93 8.31 9.31
N ASN A 105 -15.96 8.79 8.61
CA ASN A 105 -15.79 9.68 7.46
C ASN A 105 -15.15 11.03 7.84
N ILE A 106 -15.51 11.59 9.01
CA ILE A 106 -14.86 12.80 9.53
C ILE A 106 -13.35 12.56 9.73
N ALA A 107 -12.99 11.43 10.35
CA ALA A 107 -11.59 11.06 10.54
C ALA A 107 -10.86 10.86 9.19
N ALA A 108 -11.49 10.18 8.22
CA ALA A 108 -10.95 9.96 6.89
C ALA A 108 -10.68 11.27 6.13
N ASP A 109 -11.61 12.22 6.16
CA ASP A 109 -11.46 13.50 5.46
C ASP A 109 -10.36 14.37 6.07
N ILE A 110 -10.23 14.37 7.40
CA ILE A 110 -9.14 15.06 8.08
C ILE A 110 -7.80 14.36 7.83
N ALA A 111 -7.76 13.03 7.83
CA ALA A 111 -6.56 12.27 7.48
C ALA A 111 -6.07 12.63 6.06
N LYS A 112 -6.97 12.64 5.06
CA LYS A 112 -6.64 12.98 3.66
C LYS A 112 -6.03 14.37 3.51
N LYS A 113 -6.59 15.37 4.21
CA LYS A 113 -6.03 16.74 4.25
C LYS A 113 -4.62 16.82 4.85
N ASN A 114 -4.15 15.76 5.50
CA ASN A 114 -2.81 15.64 6.06
C ASN A 114 -1.98 14.52 5.38
N ASN A 115 -2.29 14.18 4.11
CA ASN A 115 -1.59 13.14 3.32
C ASN A 115 -1.59 11.75 3.99
N SER A 116 -2.72 11.38 4.58
CA SER A 116 -2.91 10.08 5.24
C SER A 116 -4.28 9.51 4.88
N ASP A 117 -4.40 8.19 4.86
CA ASP A 117 -5.68 7.49 4.89
C ASP A 117 -5.89 6.79 6.25
N ILE A 118 -7.11 6.29 6.47
CA ILE A 118 -7.46 5.46 7.63
C ILE A 118 -7.78 4.04 7.17
N ILE A 119 -7.49 3.04 8.00
CA ILE A 119 -7.78 1.63 7.70
C ILE A 119 -8.33 0.89 8.92
N LEU A 120 -9.38 0.10 8.69
CA LEU A 120 -9.97 -0.82 9.67
C LEU A 120 -9.42 -2.23 9.44
N THR A 121 -8.56 -2.71 10.33
CA THR A 121 -7.95 -4.04 10.22
C THR A 121 -7.35 -4.47 11.55
N GLY A 122 -7.53 -5.73 11.96
CA GLY A 122 -7.03 -6.18 13.27
C GLY A 122 -5.51 -6.01 13.42
N ILE A 123 -4.74 -6.37 12.40
CA ILE A 123 -3.33 -5.98 12.29
C ILE A 123 -3.11 -5.40 10.90
N LEU A 124 -2.40 -4.27 10.82
CA LEU A 124 -2.07 -3.65 9.54
C LEU A 124 -1.11 -4.56 8.74
N PRO A 125 -1.47 -5.04 7.54
CA PRO A 125 -0.63 -5.98 6.78
C PRO A 125 0.78 -5.46 6.47
N THR A 126 0.92 -4.14 6.35
CA THR A 126 2.15 -3.40 6.04
C THR A 126 2.92 -2.91 7.25
N VAL A 127 2.50 -3.26 8.49
CA VAL A 127 3.27 -2.91 9.70
C VAL A 127 4.64 -3.60 9.70
N ARG A 128 5.68 -2.87 10.10
CA ARG A 128 7.06 -3.36 10.18
C ARG A 128 7.56 -3.35 11.62
N LYS A 129 8.67 -4.06 11.87
CA LYS A 129 9.32 -4.05 13.18
C LYS A 129 9.79 -2.63 13.54
N HIS A 130 10.31 -1.88 12.57
CA HIS A 130 10.72 -0.48 12.77
C HIS A 130 9.59 0.41 13.29
N ASP A 131 8.36 0.18 12.84
CA ASP A 131 7.20 1.01 13.23
C ASP A 131 6.87 0.85 14.73
N LEU A 132 7.28 -0.25 15.37
CA LEU A 132 6.99 -0.56 16.77
C LEU A 132 8.11 -0.14 17.73
N LYS A 133 9.14 0.57 17.25
CA LYS A 133 10.18 1.16 18.11
C LYS A 133 9.57 2.15 19.10
N PHE A 134 10.14 2.24 20.30
CA PHE A 134 9.65 3.09 21.39
C PHE A 134 9.48 4.57 21.00
N GLU A 135 10.24 5.07 20.02
CA GLU A 135 10.10 6.43 19.45
C GLU A 135 8.70 6.71 18.87
N ASN A 136 7.98 5.66 18.47
CA ASN A 136 6.62 5.73 17.93
C ASN A 136 5.53 5.59 19.01
N ILE A 137 5.88 5.64 20.30
CA ILE A 137 4.87 5.72 21.37
C ILE A 137 4.24 7.12 21.39
N THR A 138 2.91 7.18 21.51
CA THR A 138 2.16 8.43 21.66
C THR A 138 2.63 9.18 22.90
N ASN A 139 2.75 10.50 22.81
CA ASN A 139 3.26 11.33 23.90
C ASN A 139 2.22 11.54 25.02
N ASN A 140 1.99 10.49 25.81
CA ASN A 140 1.08 10.48 26.95
C ASN A 140 1.75 9.79 28.14
N GLN A 141 1.84 10.49 29.28
CA GLN A 141 2.50 10.00 30.48
C GLN A 141 2.00 8.62 30.92
N ARG A 142 0.68 8.36 30.78
CA ARG A 142 0.08 7.06 31.12
C ARG A 142 0.70 5.91 30.33
N TYR A 143 0.96 6.10 29.04
CA TYR A 143 1.52 5.06 28.18
C TYR A 143 2.98 4.77 28.54
N PHE A 144 3.76 5.81 28.85
CA PHE A 144 5.11 5.66 29.38
C PHE A 144 5.13 4.91 30.72
N ASP A 145 4.25 5.27 31.64
CA ASP A 145 4.16 4.63 32.97
C ASP A 145 3.79 3.15 32.86
N LEU A 146 2.83 2.81 32.00
CA LEU A 146 2.42 1.43 31.73
C LEU A 146 3.58 0.61 31.15
N CYS A 147 4.27 1.13 30.12
CA CYS A 147 5.40 0.44 29.49
C CYS A 147 6.54 0.20 30.49
N ASN A 148 6.81 1.20 31.33
CA ASN A 148 7.81 1.11 32.39
C ASN A 148 7.43 0.08 33.46
N ALA A 149 6.14 0.03 33.85
CA ALA A 149 5.65 -0.94 34.82
C ALA A 149 5.76 -2.39 34.30
N ILE A 150 5.37 -2.64 33.05
CA ILE A 150 5.50 -3.96 32.41
C ILE A 150 6.99 -4.37 32.31
N SER A 151 7.84 -3.45 31.85
CA SER A 151 9.28 -3.72 31.67
C SER A 151 10.01 -3.98 32.99
N ARG A 152 9.60 -3.32 34.09
CA ARG A 152 10.12 -3.60 35.44
C ARG A 152 9.74 -4.99 35.94
N SER A 153 8.56 -5.51 35.57
CA SER A 153 8.10 -6.83 36.01
C SER A 153 8.71 -7.98 35.22
N ARG A 154 8.89 -7.80 33.89
CA ARG A 154 9.31 -8.88 32.97
C ARG A 154 10.81 -8.89 32.65
N GLY A 155 11.47 -7.73 32.69
CA GLY A 155 12.82 -7.53 32.13
C GLY A 155 12.80 -6.84 30.76
N LYS A 156 13.97 -6.52 30.21
CA LYS A 156 14.13 -5.60 29.05
C LYS A 156 13.99 -6.25 27.66
N LYS A 157 13.93 -7.59 27.54
CA LYS A 157 13.85 -8.27 26.23
C LYS A 157 12.60 -9.15 26.16
N TYR A 158 11.69 -8.79 25.26
CA TYR A 158 10.44 -9.50 25.00
C TYR A 158 10.67 -10.53 23.90
N ASN A 159 10.68 -11.81 24.26
CA ASN A 159 10.69 -12.91 23.28
C ASN A 159 9.24 -13.20 22.86
N ILE A 160 8.96 -13.10 21.56
CA ILE A 160 7.67 -13.46 20.97
C ILE A 160 7.89 -14.60 19.99
N ARG A 161 7.05 -15.63 20.10
CA ARG A 161 7.00 -16.77 19.18
C ARG A 161 5.55 -17.05 18.81
N ILE A 162 5.24 -16.90 17.54
CA ILE A 162 3.91 -17.19 16.99
C ILE A 162 4.09 -18.14 15.81
N SER A 163 3.39 -19.27 15.87
CA SER A 163 3.42 -20.30 14.83
C SER A 163 2.07 -20.32 14.11
N GLY A 164 2.11 -20.20 12.79
CA GLY A 164 0.98 -20.41 11.88
C GLY A 164 1.46 -21.13 10.62
N LEU A 165 1.00 -20.70 9.45
CA LEU A 165 1.54 -21.21 8.17
C LEU A 165 3.02 -20.86 7.99
N ASP A 166 3.41 -19.69 8.46
CA ASP A 166 4.79 -19.30 8.65
C ASP A 166 5.11 -19.25 10.16
N GLU A 167 6.38 -19.27 10.54
CA GLU A 167 6.81 -19.02 11.92
C GLU A 167 7.37 -17.59 12.06
N LEU A 168 7.03 -16.94 13.17
CA LEU A 168 7.60 -15.67 13.59
C LEU A 168 8.18 -15.78 15.00
N ILE A 169 9.51 -15.68 15.08
CA ILE A 169 10.25 -15.55 16.34
C ILE A 169 11.00 -14.23 16.29
N PHE A 170 10.75 -13.34 17.26
CA PHE A 170 11.52 -12.09 17.36
C PHE A 170 11.67 -11.60 18.79
N GLN A 171 12.71 -10.78 18.96
CA GLN A 171 12.97 -10.01 20.17
C GLN A 171 12.63 -8.54 19.94
N HIS A 172 12.08 -7.92 20.98
CA HIS A 172 11.78 -6.50 20.99
C HIS A 172 12.03 -5.91 22.38
N ASP A 173 12.28 -4.60 22.46
CA ASP A 173 12.73 -3.92 23.68
C ASP A 173 11.60 -3.18 24.41
N SER A 174 10.37 -3.28 23.91
CA SER A 174 9.22 -2.52 24.42
C SER A 174 7.89 -3.29 24.29
N PRO A 175 6.94 -3.09 25.22
CA PRO A 175 5.54 -3.51 25.09
C PRO A 175 4.79 -2.91 23.91
N LEU A 176 5.31 -1.86 23.26
CA LEU A 176 4.71 -1.18 22.10
C LEU A 176 4.42 -2.11 20.91
N ILE A 177 4.90 -3.36 20.93
CA ILE A 177 4.47 -4.42 20.01
C ILE A 177 2.95 -4.51 19.95
N GLU A 178 2.27 -4.30 21.08
CA GLU A 178 0.80 -4.27 21.16
C GLU A 178 0.18 -3.20 20.26
N GLY A 179 0.89 -2.11 19.97
CA GLY A 179 0.47 -1.05 19.07
C GLY A 179 0.28 -1.47 17.59
N CYS A 180 0.57 -2.72 17.22
CA CYS A 180 0.17 -3.26 15.91
C CYS A 180 -1.28 -3.77 15.88
N ASN A 181 -1.91 -3.96 17.03
CA ASN A 181 -3.28 -4.46 17.16
C ASN A 181 -4.26 -3.28 17.10
N THR A 182 -5.39 -3.50 16.42
CA THR A 182 -6.59 -2.66 16.61
C THR A 182 -7.85 -3.53 16.77
N GLY A 183 -8.72 -3.14 17.69
CA GLY A 183 -9.98 -3.84 18.02
C GLY A 183 -11.24 -3.07 17.64
N PHE A 184 -12.35 -3.81 17.60
CA PHE A 184 -13.70 -3.26 17.66
C PHE A 184 -14.34 -3.74 18.96
N GLN A 185 -14.46 -2.87 19.96
CA GLN A 185 -14.91 -3.27 21.28
C GLN A 185 -16.41 -3.02 21.41
N PHE A 186 -17.23 -4.08 21.46
CA PHE A 186 -18.68 -3.95 21.54
C PHE A 186 -19.17 -4.04 22.99
N HIS A 187 -19.97 -3.08 23.42
CA HIS A 187 -20.44 -2.98 24.81
C HIS A 187 -21.91 -3.36 24.92
N LEU A 188 -22.25 -4.10 25.97
CA LEU A 188 -23.63 -4.36 26.37
C LEU A 188 -23.78 -4.08 27.88
N GLN A 189 -24.63 -3.11 28.22
CA GLN A 189 -25.05 -2.87 29.60
C GLN A 189 -26.00 -4.00 30.04
N ILE A 190 -25.80 -4.51 31.26
CA ILE A 190 -26.46 -5.72 31.74
C ILE A 190 -27.00 -5.48 33.15
N ASP A 191 -28.16 -6.06 33.45
CA ASP A 191 -28.69 -6.14 34.81
C ASP A 191 -27.67 -6.82 35.75
N PRO A 192 -27.24 -6.14 36.83
CA PRO A 192 -26.36 -6.70 37.84
C PRO A 192 -26.70 -8.12 38.31
N ASN A 193 -27.98 -8.44 38.47
CA ASN A 193 -28.43 -9.74 38.97
C ASN A 193 -28.16 -10.87 37.97
N MET A 194 -28.21 -10.56 36.66
CA MET A 194 -27.98 -11.53 35.59
C MET A 194 -26.52 -11.56 35.11
N PHE A 195 -25.64 -10.74 35.68
CA PHE A 195 -24.29 -10.54 35.13
C PHE A 195 -23.49 -11.83 35.05
N HIS A 196 -23.48 -12.65 36.10
CA HIS A 196 -22.70 -13.90 36.13
C HIS A 196 -23.11 -14.84 34.99
N ARG A 197 -24.43 -14.99 34.78
CA ARG A 197 -25.02 -15.82 33.73
C ARG A 197 -24.70 -15.28 32.34
N MET A 198 -24.90 -13.98 32.13
CA MET A 198 -24.59 -13.33 30.87
C MET A 198 -23.10 -13.41 30.53
N TYR A 199 -22.22 -13.22 31.51
CA TYR A 199 -20.78 -13.37 31.33
C TYR A 199 -20.39 -14.77 30.90
N ASN A 200 -20.95 -15.80 31.54
CA ASN A 200 -20.73 -17.19 31.15
C ASN A 200 -21.19 -17.45 29.70
N PHE A 201 -22.34 -16.91 29.28
CA PHE A 201 -22.76 -17.03 27.88
C PHE A 201 -21.86 -16.25 26.92
N ALA A 202 -21.35 -15.08 27.30
CA ALA A 202 -20.37 -14.34 26.50
C ALA A 202 -19.09 -15.16 26.26
N GLN A 203 -18.66 -15.92 27.27
CA GLN A 203 -17.51 -16.84 27.15
C GLN A 203 -17.85 -18.08 26.31
N LEU A 204 -19.02 -18.68 26.49
CA LEU A 204 -19.50 -19.82 25.69
C LEU A 204 -19.46 -19.54 24.19
N ILE A 205 -20.00 -18.38 23.78
CA ILE A 205 -20.15 -18.02 22.36
C ILE A 205 -18.90 -17.40 21.76
N ALA A 206 -17.86 -17.14 22.57
CA ALA A 206 -16.66 -16.43 22.14
C ALA A 206 -15.97 -17.13 20.95
N GLY A 207 -15.79 -18.46 21.02
CA GLY A 207 -15.19 -19.23 19.93
C GLY A 207 -15.99 -19.15 18.63
N PRO A 208 -17.29 -19.52 18.62
CA PRO A 208 -18.11 -19.43 17.42
C PRO A 208 -18.18 -18.02 16.81
N VAL A 209 -18.41 -16.98 17.62
CA VAL A 209 -18.46 -15.59 17.12
C VAL A 209 -17.11 -15.16 16.57
N LEU A 210 -16.00 -15.49 17.24
CA LEU A 210 -14.66 -15.13 16.77
C LEU A 210 -14.34 -15.80 15.43
N SER A 211 -14.72 -17.07 15.23
CA SER A 211 -14.38 -17.84 14.02
C SER A 211 -14.84 -17.20 12.71
N THR A 212 -16.00 -16.52 12.72
CA THR A 212 -16.51 -15.74 11.59
C THR A 212 -15.92 -14.35 11.51
N SER A 213 -15.44 -13.81 12.62
CA SER A 213 -15.05 -12.40 12.77
C SER A 213 -13.57 -12.13 12.51
N VAL A 214 -12.72 -13.17 12.48
CA VAL A 214 -11.26 -13.04 12.37
C VAL A 214 -10.79 -12.14 11.21
N ASN A 215 -9.84 -11.25 11.50
CA ASN A 215 -9.34 -10.22 10.56
C ASN A 215 -7.88 -9.77 10.83
N SER A 216 -7.02 -10.63 11.37
CA SER A 216 -5.60 -10.30 11.57
C SER A 216 -4.64 -11.46 11.25
N PRO A 217 -4.61 -11.97 10.00
CA PRO A 217 -3.84 -13.16 9.66
C PRO A 217 -2.34 -12.94 9.49
N MET A 218 -1.86 -11.68 9.50
CA MET A 218 -0.49 -11.35 9.11
C MET A 218 0.18 -10.39 10.07
N LEU A 219 1.46 -10.64 10.37
CA LEU A 219 2.34 -9.72 11.10
C LEU A 219 3.74 -9.75 10.46
N PHE A 220 4.32 -8.59 10.16
CA PHE A 220 5.59 -8.45 9.43
C PHE A 220 5.62 -9.24 8.11
N GLY A 221 4.45 -9.37 7.50
CA GLY A 221 4.21 -10.14 6.29
C GLY A 221 4.49 -11.65 6.43
N LYS A 222 4.32 -12.22 7.62
CA LYS A 222 4.25 -13.66 7.88
C LYS A 222 2.79 -14.04 8.08
N ARG A 223 2.36 -15.17 7.51
CA ARG A 223 1.01 -15.75 7.66
C ARG A 223 0.96 -16.55 8.97
N LEU A 224 0.23 -16.05 9.96
CA LEU A 224 0.22 -16.58 11.32
C LEU A 224 -1.15 -17.18 11.66
N TRP A 225 -1.74 -16.82 12.80
CA TRP A 225 -3.10 -17.21 13.18
C TRP A 225 -4.10 -16.35 12.41
N ASN A 226 -5.29 -16.86 12.11
CA ASN A 226 -6.32 -16.04 11.47
C ASN A 226 -6.69 -14.79 12.29
N GLU A 227 -6.58 -14.88 13.62
CA GLU A 227 -6.61 -13.74 14.54
C GLU A 227 -5.32 -13.66 15.37
N THR A 228 -4.25 -13.18 14.76
CA THR A 228 -2.92 -13.06 15.37
C THR A 228 -2.87 -12.09 16.55
N ARG A 229 -3.78 -11.09 16.61
CA ARG A 229 -3.86 -10.16 17.74
C ARG A 229 -3.94 -10.88 19.09
N ILE A 230 -4.66 -12.01 19.17
CA ILE A 230 -4.83 -12.77 20.41
C ILE A 230 -3.46 -13.21 20.95
N ALA A 231 -2.63 -13.81 20.08
CA ALA A 231 -1.31 -14.29 20.44
C ALA A 231 -0.33 -13.14 20.72
N VAL A 232 -0.35 -12.08 19.90
CA VAL A 232 0.52 -10.91 20.07
C VAL A 232 0.25 -10.24 21.40
N PHE A 233 -1.01 -9.94 21.71
CA PHE A 233 -1.35 -9.20 22.93
C PHE A 233 -0.98 -10.00 24.18
N GLN A 234 -1.28 -11.30 24.18
CA GLN A 234 -0.93 -12.20 25.28
C GLN A 234 0.57 -12.26 25.53
N GLN A 235 1.39 -12.35 24.47
CA GLN A 235 2.84 -12.40 24.62
C GLN A 235 3.49 -11.04 24.84
N ALA A 236 2.92 -9.93 24.36
CA ALA A 236 3.49 -8.58 24.50
C ALA A 236 3.35 -8.03 25.93
N THR A 237 2.24 -8.32 26.60
CA THR A 237 1.94 -7.83 27.96
C THR A 237 2.21 -8.86 29.06
N ASP A 238 2.75 -10.03 28.71
CA ASP A 238 3.08 -11.05 29.69
C ASP A 238 4.11 -10.52 30.70
N THR A 239 3.74 -10.45 31.97
CA THR A 239 4.60 -9.96 33.06
C THR A 239 5.27 -11.08 33.86
N ARG A 240 5.09 -12.35 33.44
CA ARG A 240 5.66 -13.51 34.12
C ARG A 240 7.17 -13.53 33.94
N ILE A 241 7.89 -13.84 35.02
CA ILE A 241 9.35 -14.03 34.99
C ILE A 241 9.61 -15.45 34.49
N ILE A 242 10.25 -15.58 33.33
CA ILE A 242 10.66 -16.87 32.80
C ILE A 242 11.95 -17.27 33.53
N GLY A 243 11.86 -18.25 34.45
CA GLY A 243 12.97 -18.84 35.18
C GLY A 243 12.82 -20.37 35.30
N ASN A 244 13.72 -21.04 36.03
CA ASN A 244 13.76 -22.50 36.13
C ASN A 244 12.57 -23.14 36.89
N TYR A 245 11.73 -22.34 37.55
CA TYR A 245 10.54 -22.80 38.26
C TYR A 245 9.29 -22.09 37.73
N HIS A 246 8.31 -22.88 37.28
CA HIS A 246 7.01 -22.38 36.84
C HIS A 246 6.08 -22.19 38.05
N LEU A 247 6.04 -20.99 38.61
CA LEU A 247 4.83 -20.59 39.35
C LEU A 247 3.66 -20.55 38.35
N GLU A 248 2.51 -21.14 38.69
CA GLU A 248 1.24 -21.05 37.94
C GLU A 248 0.68 -19.62 37.93
N SER A 249 1.47 -18.69 37.41
CA SER A 249 1.10 -17.31 37.19
C SER A 249 0.41 -17.21 35.84
N LEU A 250 -0.73 -16.51 35.83
CA LEU A 250 -1.54 -16.33 34.63
C LEU A 250 -1.06 -15.14 33.81
N PRO A 251 -1.16 -15.20 32.47
CA PRO A 251 -0.97 -14.02 31.64
C PRO A 251 -2.04 -12.97 31.98
N ARG A 252 -1.68 -11.68 31.86
CA ARG A 252 -2.61 -10.56 32.09
C ARG A 252 -3.70 -10.47 31.04
N VAL A 253 -3.41 -10.92 29.83
CA VAL A 253 -4.40 -11.14 28.78
C VAL A 253 -4.96 -12.53 28.98
N THR A 254 -6.28 -12.65 29.17
CA THR A 254 -6.89 -13.91 29.56
C THR A 254 -8.30 -14.09 29.01
N PHE A 255 -8.64 -15.34 28.71
CA PHE A 255 -10.01 -15.78 28.49
C PHE A 255 -10.80 -15.83 29.82
N GLY A 256 -10.11 -16.06 30.93
CA GLY A 256 -10.68 -16.34 32.25
C GLY A 256 -10.25 -17.72 32.76
N ASN A 257 -10.65 -18.05 33.99
CA ASN A 257 -10.21 -19.27 34.68
C ASN A 257 -11.35 -20.22 35.09
N GLY A 258 -12.60 -19.81 34.93
CA GLY A 258 -13.76 -20.62 35.30
C GLY A 258 -15.06 -19.91 34.99
N TRP A 259 -16.15 -20.68 35.06
CA TRP A 259 -17.51 -20.14 35.04
C TRP A 259 -17.80 -19.37 36.32
N LEU A 260 -18.42 -18.21 36.21
CA LEU A 260 -18.90 -17.46 37.37
C LEU A 260 -20.08 -18.17 38.01
N LYS A 261 -20.20 -18.08 39.35
CA LYS A 261 -21.24 -18.78 40.10
C LYS A 261 -22.30 -17.85 40.70
N LYS A 262 -21.92 -16.64 41.11
CA LYS A 262 -22.78 -15.73 41.88
C LYS A 262 -22.79 -14.30 41.31
N SER A 263 -21.61 -13.71 41.08
CA SER A 263 -21.53 -12.27 40.84
C SER A 263 -20.27 -11.87 40.06
N LEU A 264 -20.31 -10.70 39.39
CA LEU A 264 -19.12 -10.10 38.78
C LEU A 264 -18.01 -9.79 39.79
N ILE A 265 -18.35 -9.67 41.08
CA ILE A 265 -17.38 -9.43 42.14
C ILE A 265 -16.33 -10.55 42.21
N GLU A 266 -16.69 -11.79 41.83
CA GLU A 266 -15.74 -12.90 41.71
C GLU A 266 -14.61 -12.56 40.74
N ILE A 267 -14.90 -11.89 39.63
CA ILE A 267 -13.88 -11.47 38.66
C ILE A 267 -12.91 -10.48 39.30
N PHE A 268 -13.42 -9.44 39.96
CA PHE A 268 -12.55 -8.43 40.55
C PHE A 268 -11.70 -8.99 41.70
N LYS A 269 -12.27 -9.86 42.54
CA LYS A 269 -11.52 -10.57 43.59
C LYS A 269 -10.45 -11.49 42.97
N GLU A 270 -10.78 -12.20 41.90
CA GLU A 270 -9.83 -13.03 41.15
C GLU A 270 -8.68 -12.17 40.58
N ASP A 271 -9.00 -11.03 39.98
CA ASP A 271 -7.99 -10.17 39.34
C ASP A 271 -6.99 -9.61 40.37
N ILE A 272 -7.50 -9.17 41.52
CA ILE A 272 -6.68 -8.60 42.60
C ILE A 272 -5.79 -9.64 43.26
N THR A 273 -6.30 -10.85 43.44
CA THR A 273 -5.55 -11.96 44.06
C THR A 273 -4.46 -12.50 43.14
N ARG A 274 -4.66 -12.44 41.81
CA ARG A 274 -3.78 -13.09 40.83
C ARG A 274 -2.82 -12.13 40.12
N TYR A 275 -3.15 -10.84 39.99
CA TYR A 275 -2.36 -9.88 39.22
C TYR A 275 -1.75 -8.78 40.07
N LYS A 276 -0.42 -8.60 39.95
CA LYS A 276 0.28 -7.49 40.60
C LYS A 276 -0.26 -6.13 40.13
N ILE A 277 -0.31 -5.14 41.01
CA ILE A 277 -0.73 -3.78 40.66
C ILE A 277 0.38 -3.07 39.88
N LEU A 278 0.10 -2.67 38.62
CA LEU A 278 1.08 -1.99 37.75
C LEU A 278 1.10 -0.48 37.96
N LEU A 279 -0.07 0.15 38.01
CA LEU A 279 -0.23 1.60 38.18
C LEU A 279 -0.73 1.89 39.60
N LYS A 280 -0.01 2.74 40.32
CA LYS A 280 -0.25 3.02 41.76
C LYS A 280 -0.63 4.47 42.05
N SER A 281 -0.47 5.37 41.07
CA SER A 281 -0.80 6.78 41.21
C SER A 281 -2.26 7.02 40.82
N LEU A 282 -3.08 7.33 41.83
CA LEU A 282 -4.35 8.00 41.62
C LEU A 282 -4.02 9.49 41.49
N HIS A 283 -4.16 10.08 40.30
CA HIS A 283 -4.13 11.54 40.17
C HIS A 283 -5.38 12.12 40.85
N GLN A 284 -5.33 12.26 42.17
CA GLN A 284 -6.38 12.89 42.96
C GLN A 284 -6.31 14.40 42.71
N LYS A 285 -7.18 14.91 41.83
CA LYS A 285 -7.76 16.21 42.12
C LYS A 285 -8.62 15.99 43.37
N ASN A 286 -8.15 16.49 44.52
CA ASN A 286 -8.88 16.53 45.79
C ASN A 286 -10.25 17.19 45.56
N ASN A 287 -11.26 16.40 45.19
CA ASN A 287 -12.62 16.87 45.09
C ASN A 287 -13.38 16.42 46.34
N LYS A 288 -14.04 17.42 46.94
CA LYS A 288 -14.99 17.36 48.05
C LYS A 288 -15.87 16.10 48.02
N ARG A 289 -16.14 15.55 49.22
CA ARG A 289 -17.15 14.51 49.57
C ARG A 289 -17.74 13.80 48.34
N GLU A 290 -17.17 12.65 47.96
CA GLU A 290 -17.76 11.78 46.95
C GLU A 290 -19.18 11.37 47.39
N ASN A 291 -20.15 11.53 46.50
CA ASN A 291 -21.52 11.09 46.73
C ASN A 291 -21.53 9.56 46.81
N LYS A 292 -21.94 9.00 47.96
CA LYS A 292 -22.01 7.55 48.20
C LYS A 292 -22.86 6.79 47.17
N ASN A 293 -23.80 7.46 46.49
CA ASN A 293 -24.67 6.89 45.46
C ASN A 293 -24.09 6.99 44.04
N LEU A 294 -22.99 7.74 43.85
CA LEU A 294 -22.31 7.91 42.57
C LEU A 294 -20.79 7.77 42.70
N PRO A 295 -20.28 6.68 43.32
CA PRO A 295 -18.86 6.55 43.54
C PRO A 295 -18.14 6.22 42.24
N LYS A 296 -16.98 6.82 41.99
CA LYS A 296 -16.24 6.62 40.73
C LYS A 296 -15.46 5.30 40.66
N LEU A 297 -15.21 4.69 41.82
CA LEU A 297 -14.43 3.46 41.97
C LEU A 297 -13.06 3.56 41.26
N ASN A 298 -12.32 4.64 41.54
CA ASN A 298 -11.13 5.02 40.77
C ASN A 298 -10.00 3.97 40.89
N ALA A 299 -9.82 3.34 42.05
CA ALA A 299 -8.78 2.33 42.23
C ALA A 299 -9.15 1.03 41.52
N LEU A 300 -10.42 0.59 41.64
CA LEU A 300 -10.94 -0.57 40.95
C LEU A 300 -10.86 -0.41 39.42
N THR A 301 -11.35 0.71 38.90
CA THR A 301 -11.35 0.99 37.45
C THR A 301 -9.92 1.13 36.91
N LEU A 302 -8.99 1.74 37.67
CA LEU A 302 -7.58 1.79 37.28
C LEU A 302 -6.95 0.40 37.24
N HIS A 303 -7.17 -0.45 38.25
CA HIS A 303 -6.64 -1.81 38.28
C HIS A 303 -7.20 -2.66 37.13
N ASN A 304 -8.53 -2.63 36.94
CA ASN A 304 -9.22 -3.32 35.84
C ASN A 304 -8.73 -2.87 34.46
N SER A 305 -8.28 -1.62 34.31
CA SER A 305 -7.69 -1.14 33.05
C SER A 305 -6.30 -1.73 32.74
N THR A 306 -5.70 -2.48 33.67
CA THR A 306 -4.39 -3.14 33.54
C THR A 306 -4.47 -4.67 33.53
N VAL A 307 -5.69 -5.22 33.51
CA VAL A 307 -5.99 -6.64 33.32
C VAL A 307 -6.86 -6.77 32.07
N TYR A 308 -6.45 -7.60 31.12
CA TYR A 308 -6.97 -7.59 29.76
C TYR A 308 -7.81 -8.85 29.49
N ARG A 309 -9.06 -8.86 29.94
CA ARG A 309 -10.00 -9.96 29.67
C ARG A 309 -10.67 -9.79 28.31
N TRP A 310 -10.80 -10.84 27.51
CA TRP A 310 -11.48 -10.76 26.20
C TRP A 310 -12.96 -10.38 26.30
N ASN A 311 -13.65 -10.87 27.34
CA ASN A 311 -14.90 -10.31 27.83
C ASN A 311 -14.60 -9.64 29.16
N ARG A 312 -14.67 -8.31 29.22
CA ARG A 312 -14.28 -7.53 30.39
C ARG A 312 -15.50 -6.95 31.12
N PRO A 313 -15.65 -7.17 32.44
CA PRO A 313 -16.63 -6.44 33.23
C PRO A 313 -16.16 -5.00 33.40
N CYS A 314 -17.03 -4.04 33.11
CA CYS A 314 -16.73 -2.62 33.28
C CYS A 314 -17.77 -1.94 34.14
N TYR A 315 -17.31 -1.19 35.13
CA TYR A 315 -18.11 -0.21 35.87
C TYR A 315 -18.00 1.15 35.18
N GLY A 316 -19.10 1.90 35.14
CA GLY A 316 -19.11 3.26 34.63
C GLY A 316 -20.32 4.04 35.09
N ILE A 317 -20.22 5.37 35.03
CA ILE A 317 -21.33 6.28 35.35
C ILE A 317 -21.76 6.97 34.05
N TYR A 318 -23.02 6.81 33.68
CA TYR A 318 -23.61 7.46 32.52
C TYR A 318 -24.86 8.25 32.93
N LYS A 319 -24.97 9.52 32.52
CA LYS A 319 -26.06 10.43 32.91
C LYS A 319 -26.37 10.41 34.42
N GLN A 320 -25.33 10.45 35.26
CA GLN A 320 -25.41 10.37 36.73
C GLN A 320 -26.07 9.08 37.25
N LYS A 321 -25.94 7.96 36.52
CA LYS A 321 -26.36 6.65 36.98
C LYS A 321 -25.20 5.66 36.89
N PRO A 322 -24.85 4.97 37.97
CA PRO A 322 -23.80 3.95 37.94
C PRO A 322 -24.37 2.70 37.25
N SER A 323 -23.55 2.04 36.44
CA SER A 323 -23.97 0.89 35.64
C SER A 323 -22.80 -0.07 35.46
N ILE A 324 -23.14 -1.30 35.07
CA ILE A 324 -22.16 -2.31 34.70
C ILE A 324 -22.45 -2.85 33.30
N ARG A 325 -21.38 -3.22 32.60
CA ARG A 325 -21.45 -3.72 31.23
C ARG A 325 -20.44 -4.83 31.00
N ILE A 326 -20.72 -5.67 30.01
CA ILE A 326 -19.70 -6.50 29.38
C ILE A 326 -19.16 -5.73 28.18
N GLU A 327 -17.85 -5.60 28.14
CA GLU A 327 -17.10 -5.15 26.98
C GLU A 327 -16.51 -6.37 26.27
N ASN A 328 -17.00 -6.64 25.07
CA ASN A 328 -16.51 -7.69 24.18
C ASN A 328 -15.32 -7.12 23.37
N ARG A 329 -14.11 -7.51 23.76
CA ARG A 329 -12.83 -7.03 23.18
C ARG A 329 -12.21 -7.99 22.16
N MET A 330 -12.81 -9.17 21.95
CA MET A 330 -12.22 -10.18 21.05
C MET A 330 -12.38 -9.79 19.57
N LEU A 331 -13.38 -8.99 19.21
CA LEU A 331 -13.64 -8.63 17.82
C LEU A 331 -12.51 -7.73 17.26
N PRO A 332 -11.98 -8.05 16.07
CA PRO A 332 -11.00 -7.19 15.41
C PRO A 332 -11.66 -5.97 14.78
N SER A 333 -10.85 -4.92 14.59
CA SER A 333 -11.23 -3.82 13.72
C SER A 333 -11.44 -4.31 12.28
N GLY A 334 -12.50 -3.82 11.65
CA GLY A 334 -12.84 -4.02 10.25
C GLY A 334 -13.24 -5.45 9.84
N PRO A 335 -13.16 -5.77 8.54
CA PRO A 335 -12.57 -4.93 7.49
C PRO A 335 -13.52 -3.82 6.99
N THR A 336 -14.79 -3.83 7.42
CA THR A 336 -15.76 -2.74 7.24
C THR A 336 -16.64 -2.55 8.47
N ILE A 337 -17.28 -1.39 8.56
CA ILE A 337 -18.22 -1.08 9.65
C ILE A 337 -19.44 -2.00 9.60
N VAL A 338 -19.94 -2.34 8.40
CA VAL A 338 -21.05 -3.30 8.29
C VAL A 338 -20.65 -4.71 8.76
N ASP A 339 -19.40 -5.11 8.54
CA ASP A 339 -18.88 -6.38 9.05
C ASP A 339 -18.77 -6.37 10.58
N GLU A 340 -18.31 -5.28 11.18
CA GLU A 340 -18.21 -5.09 12.65
C GLU A 340 -19.59 -5.11 13.32
N VAL A 341 -20.57 -4.40 12.74
CA VAL A 341 -21.95 -4.40 13.23
C VAL A 341 -22.61 -5.76 13.01
N ALA A 342 -22.30 -6.47 11.92
CA ALA A 342 -22.78 -7.84 11.72
C ALA A 342 -22.24 -8.81 12.78
N ASN A 343 -20.95 -8.73 13.11
CA ASN A 343 -20.35 -9.53 14.20
C ASN A 343 -21.02 -9.22 15.54
N SER A 344 -21.29 -7.93 15.79
CA SER A 344 -21.95 -7.45 17.02
C SER A 344 -23.40 -7.91 17.10
N ALA A 345 -24.15 -7.88 15.99
CA ALA A 345 -25.52 -8.36 15.91
C ALA A 345 -25.60 -9.86 16.18
N PHE A 346 -24.65 -10.65 15.65
CA PHE A 346 -24.58 -12.08 15.91
C PHE A 346 -24.29 -12.39 17.39
N TRP A 347 -23.31 -11.68 17.97
CA TRP A 347 -23.01 -11.80 19.40
C TRP A 347 -24.22 -11.39 20.27
N LEU A 348 -24.80 -10.21 20.01
CA LEU A 348 -25.95 -9.68 20.76
C LEU A 348 -27.16 -10.61 20.67
N GLY A 349 -27.47 -11.12 19.47
CA GLY A 349 -28.55 -12.08 19.26
C GLY A 349 -28.35 -13.35 20.08
N LEU A 350 -27.15 -13.92 20.07
CA LEU A 350 -26.85 -15.09 20.89
C LEU A 350 -26.94 -14.78 22.40
N MET A 351 -26.43 -13.63 22.83
CA MET A 351 -26.55 -13.20 24.22
C MET A 351 -28.01 -13.12 24.67
N MET A 352 -28.88 -12.51 23.86
CA MET A 352 -30.31 -12.39 24.17
C MET A 352 -31.05 -13.73 24.10
N PHE A 353 -30.68 -14.60 23.16
CA PHE A 353 -31.23 -15.96 23.09
C PHE A 353 -30.91 -16.75 24.36
N TYR A 354 -29.63 -16.81 24.75
CA TYR A 354 -29.23 -17.58 25.93
C TYR A 354 -29.70 -16.95 27.24
N LYS A 355 -29.80 -15.62 27.32
CA LYS A 355 -30.45 -14.91 28.43
C LYS A 355 -31.84 -15.47 28.73
N ASN A 356 -32.61 -15.76 27.68
CA ASN A 356 -33.99 -16.25 27.76
C ASN A 356 -34.09 -17.79 27.68
N SER A 357 -32.96 -18.51 27.67
CA SER A 357 -32.96 -19.97 27.65
C SER A 357 -33.26 -20.57 29.03
N GLU A 358 -33.58 -21.85 29.09
CA GLU A 358 -33.76 -22.61 30.33
C GLU A 358 -32.43 -23.10 30.95
N ILE A 359 -31.28 -22.69 30.37
CA ILE A 359 -29.96 -23.13 30.84
C ILE A 359 -29.59 -22.38 32.12
N GLU A 360 -29.69 -23.05 33.27
CA GLU A 360 -29.25 -22.54 34.58
C GLU A 360 -27.78 -22.89 34.88
N GLU A 361 -27.39 -24.14 34.65
CA GLU A 361 -26.05 -24.66 35.00
C GLU A 361 -25.24 -25.01 33.75
N LEU A 362 -24.52 -24.01 33.23
CA LEU A 362 -23.73 -24.16 32.01
C LEU A 362 -22.62 -25.20 32.13
N ASP A 363 -22.07 -25.38 33.33
CA ASP A 363 -20.98 -26.33 33.61
C ASP A 363 -21.37 -27.79 33.45
N LYS A 364 -22.67 -28.12 33.55
CA LYS A 364 -23.18 -29.46 33.23
C LYS A 364 -23.26 -29.74 31.73
N LEU A 365 -23.33 -28.69 30.91
CA LEU A 365 -23.47 -28.78 29.46
C LEU A 365 -22.13 -28.71 28.73
N ILE A 366 -21.21 -27.90 29.23
CA ILE A 366 -19.89 -27.72 28.64
C ILE A 366 -18.89 -27.24 29.69
N THR A 367 -17.70 -27.82 29.66
CA THR A 367 -16.64 -27.40 30.58
C THR A 367 -16.09 -26.02 30.17
N PHE A 368 -15.59 -25.27 31.15
CA PHE A 368 -14.94 -23.98 30.88
C PHE A 368 -13.73 -24.15 29.95
N ASP A 369 -12.99 -25.24 30.13
CA ASP A 369 -11.83 -25.57 29.30
C ASP A 369 -12.21 -25.84 27.85
N ASP A 370 -13.33 -26.51 27.59
CA ASP A 370 -13.80 -26.72 26.22
C ASP A 370 -14.17 -25.39 25.55
N ALA A 371 -14.84 -24.47 26.26
CA ALA A 371 -15.12 -23.13 25.74
C ALA A 371 -13.84 -22.33 25.46
N ARG A 372 -12.86 -22.42 26.36
CA ARG A 372 -11.53 -21.80 26.21
C ARG A 372 -10.77 -22.39 25.03
N ILE A 373 -10.77 -23.71 24.85
CA ILE A 373 -10.14 -24.40 23.71
C ILE A 373 -10.82 -23.96 22.41
N ASN A 374 -12.15 -23.88 22.37
CA ASN A 374 -12.90 -23.40 21.21
C ASN A 374 -12.49 -21.98 20.83
N PHE A 375 -12.30 -21.08 21.81
CA PHE A 375 -11.84 -19.71 21.56
C PHE A 375 -10.46 -19.67 20.89
N TYR A 376 -9.47 -20.39 21.42
CA TYR A 376 -8.14 -20.42 20.82
C TYR A 376 -8.11 -21.16 19.48
N ALA A 377 -8.91 -22.21 19.31
CA ALA A 377 -9.10 -22.88 18.03
C ALA A 377 -9.68 -21.93 16.98
N ALA A 378 -10.68 -21.12 17.35
CA ALA A 378 -11.23 -20.08 16.48
C ALA A 378 -10.21 -19.00 16.13
N ALA A 379 -9.39 -18.55 17.09
CA ALA A 379 -8.34 -17.57 16.82
C ALA A 379 -7.28 -18.10 15.83
N GLN A 380 -6.88 -19.38 15.99
CA GLN A 380 -5.89 -20.02 15.13
C GLN A 380 -6.43 -20.34 13.74
N GLN A 381 -7.55 -21.06 13.69
CA GLN A 381 -8.07 -21.72 12.49
C GLN A 381 -9.23 -20.94 11.85
N GLY A 382 -9.74 -19.90 12.50
CA GLY A 382 -10.85 -19.09 11.97
C GLY A 382 -12.10 -19.93 11.73
N ILE A 383 -12.73 -19.72 10.58
CA ILE A 383 -14.01 -20.35 10.22
C ILE A 383 -13.91 -21.87 9.97
N ASP A 384 -12.70 -22.39 9.78
CA ASP A 384 -12.45 -23.83 9.59
C ASP A 384 -12.17 -24.57 10.93
N ALA A 385 -12.32 -23.88 12.07
CA ALA A 385 -12.15 -24.49 13.38
C ALA A 385 -13.16 -25.61 13.66
N THR A 386 -12.76 -26.56 14.51
CA THR A 386 -13.65 -27.59 15.08
C THR A 386 -13.83 -27.33 16.56
N PHE A 387 -15.07 -27.34 17.03
CA PHE A 387 -15.44 -27.07 18.41
C PHE A 387 -15.95 -28.32 19.11
N LYS A 388 -15.70 -28.44 20.41
CA LYS A 388 -16.49 -29.30 21.29
C LYS A 388 -17.65 -28.49 21.83
N TRP A 389 -18.87 -28.91 21.58
CA TRP A 389 -20.07 -28.12 21.91
C TRP A 389 -20.93 -28.76 22.99
N ILE A 390 -22.08 -28.14 23.31
CA ILE A 390 -23.00 -28.52 24.40
C ILE A 390 -23.42 -30.00 24.37
N SER A 391 -23.46 -30.63 23.19
CA SER A 391 -23.78 -32.07 23.07
C SER A 391 -22.63 -33.00 23.43
N GLY A 392 -21.48 -32.46 23.86
CA GLY A 392 -20.22 -33.18 24.06
C GLY A 392 -19.51 -33.59 22.75
N LYS A 393 -20.19 -33.47 21.60
CA LYS A 393 -19.65 -33.85 20.28
C LYS A 393 -18.77 -32.75 19.70
N ARG A 394 -17.82 -33.17 18.86
CA ARG A 394 -17.06 -32.27 18.00
C ARG A 394 -17.90 -31.87 16.79
N ILE A 395 -17.93 -30.58 16.47
CA ILE A 395 -18.67 -30.00 15.35
C ILE A 395 -17.83 -28.94 14.65
N GLU A 396 -17.87 -28.91 13.32
CA GLU A 396 -17.25 -27.84 12.54
C GLU A 396 -17.94 -26.51 12.83
N ALA A 397 -17.16 -25.44 13.01
CA ALA A 397 -17.66 -24.10 13.28
C ALA A 397 -18.74 -23.68 12.28
N ARG A 398 -18.52 -23.91 10.97
CA ARG A 398 -19.49 -23.60 9.90
C ARG A 398 -20.84 -24.28 10.10
N LYS A 399 -20.83 -25.60 10.40
CA LYS A 399 -22.05 -26.38 10.61
C LYS A 399 -22.81 -25.87 11.83
N LEU A 400 -22.09 -25.64 12.93
CA LEU A 400 -22.67 -25.10 14.16
C LEU A 400 -23.29 -23.71 13.93
N ILE A 401 -22.57 -22.84 13.24
CA ILE A 401 -23.00 -21.46 12.99
C ILE A 401 -24.24 -21.42 12.09
N LEU A 402 -24.19 -22.12 10.95
CA LEU A 402 -25.29 -22.10 9.97
C LEU A 402 -26.56 -22.77 10.49
N ASN A 403 -26.42 -23.93 11.15
CA ASN A 403 -27.58 -24.77 11.47
C ASN A 403 -28.16 -24.47 12.84
N GLU A 404 -27.36 -23.96 13.79
CA GLU A 404 -27.82 -23.71 15.15
C GLU A 404 -27.74 -22.24 15.55
N LEU A 405 -26.57 -21.61 15.40
CA LEU A 405 -26.32 -20.33 16.07
C LEU A 405 -26.95 -19.13 15.35
N ILE A 406 -26.95 -19.09 14.02
CA ILE A 406 -27.62 -18.01 13.27
C ILE A 406 -29.14 -18.00 13.55
N PRO A 407 -29.84 -19.15 13.49
CA PRO A 407 -31.25 -19.21 13.90
C PRO A 407 -31.48 -18.73 15.34
N LYS A 408 -30.65 -19.19 16.29
CA LYS A 408 -30.72 -18.75 17.70
C LYS A 408 -30.50 -17.24 17.84
N ALA A 409 -29.52 -16.68 17.13
CA ALA A 409 -29.26 -15.25 17.13
C ALA A 409 -30.44 -14.44 16.59
N ALA A 410 -31.11 -14.92 15.52
CA ALA A 410 -32.28 -14.27 14.98
C ALA A 410 -33.45 -14.23 15.98
N ILE A 411 -33.69 -15.33 16.70
CA ILE A 411 -34.69 -15.40 17.78
C ILE A 411 -34.33 -14.42 18.90
N GLY A 412 -33.06 -14.39 19.33
CA GLY A 412 -32.61 -13.48 20.37
C GLY A 412 -32.73 -12.01 19.99
N LEU A 413 -32.35 -11.62 18.77
CA LEU A 413 -32.56 -10.25 18.27
C LEU A 413 -34.05 -9.89 18.16
N SER A 414 -34.90 -10.85 17.78
CA SER A 414 -36.35 -10.66 17.73
C SER A 414 -36.95 -10.43 19.12
N SER A 415 -36.42 -11.11 20.15
CA SER A 415 -36.89 -10.97 21.54
C SER A 415 -36.69 -9.57 22.14
N ILE A 416 -35.79 -8.77 21.56
CA ILE A 416 -35.58 -7.36 21.92
C ILE A 416 -36.18 -6.40 20.89
N ASN A 417 -37.12 -6.88 20.07
CA ASN A 417 -37.83 -6.12 19.04
C ASN A 417 -36.93 -5.49 17.96
N THR A 418 -35.77 -6.09 17.66
CA THR A 418 -34.92 -5.62 16.54
C THR A 418 -35.71 -5.71 15.23
N LYS A 419 -35.61 -4.69 14.36
CA LYS A 419 -36.34 -4.72 13.09
C LYS A 419 -35.95 -5.93 12.23
N PRO A 420 -36.93 -6.62 11.59
CA PRO A 420 -36.65 -7.76 10.72
C PRO A 420 -35.63 -7.47 9.62
N LYS A 421 -35.68 -6.28 9.01
CA LYS A 421 -34.71 -5.86 7.97
C LYS A 421 -33.26 -5.78 8.50
N ASP A 422 -33.07 -5.36 9.75
CA ASP A 422 -31.75 -5.28 10.36
C ASP A 422 -31.25 -6.68 10.73
N ILE A 423 -32.12 -7.54 11.28
CA ILE A 423 -31.82 -8.95 11.54
C ILE A 423 -31.37 -9.65 10.25
N GLU A 424 -32.17 -9.53 9.19
CA GLU A 424 -31.88 -10.10 7.88
C GLU A 424 -30.56 -9.57 7.33
N LYS A 425 -30.37 -8.24 7.29
CA LYS A 425 -29.13 -7.61 6.79
C LYS A 425 -27.89 -8.17 7.48
N TYR A 426 -27.84 -8.11 8.81
CA TYR A 426 -26.63 -8.41 9.56
C TYR A 426 -26.37 -9.92 9.67
N LEU A 427 -27.40 -10.73 9.95
CA LEU A 427 -27.20 -12.18 10.04
C LEU A 427 -26.97 -12.83 8.68
N ASN A 428 -27.50 -12.26 7.59
CA ASN A 428 -27.18 -12.74 6.25
C ASN A 428 -25.70 -12.50 5.90
N ILE A 429 -25.07 -11.42 6.36
CA ILE A 429 -23.62 -11.23 6.20
C ILE A 429 -22.84 -12.36 6.89
N ILE A 430 -23.22 -12.74 8.11
CA ILE A 430 -22.58 -13.85 8.83
C ILE A 430 -22.82 -15.18 8.11
N LYS A 431 -24.04 -15.40 7.61
CA LYS A 431 -24.40 -16.58 6.81
C LYS A 431 -23.54 -16.68 5.54
N GLU A 432 -23.54 -15.66 4.70
CA GLU A 432 -22.82 -15.65 3.43
C GLU A 432 -21.30 -15.76 3.63
N ARG A 433 -20.76 -15.12 4.68
CA ARG A 433 -19.35 -15.27 5.07
C ARG A 433 -19.02 -16.71 5.45
N THR A 434 -19.93 -17.38 6.15
CA THR A 434 -19.78 -18.77 6.59
C THR A 434 -19.92 -19.77 5.43
N VAL A 435 -20.85 -19.52 4.49
CA VAL A 435 -21.07 -20.34 3.29
C VAL A 435 -19.90 -20.21 2.32
N SER A 436 -19.51 -18.99 1.98
CA SER A 436 -18.39 -18.70 1.06
C SER A 436 -17.02 -18.98 1.64
N ARG A 437 -16.94 -19.14 2.97
CA ARG A 437 -15.69 -19.22 3.76
C ARG A 437 -14.80 -17.99 3.64
N GLN A 438 -15.34 -16.85 3.23
CA GLN A 438 -14.57 -15.63 2.98
C GLN A 438 -14.82 -14.59 4.07
N ASN A 439 -14.06 -14.67 5.16
CA ASN A 439 -13.92 -13.58 6.14
C ASN A 439 -12.72 -12.68 5.81
N GLY A 440 -12.48 -11.63 6.60
CA GLY A 440 -11.38 -10.69 6.37
C GLY A 440 -10.01 -11.36 6.38
N ALA A 441 -9.77 -12.27 7.33
CA ALA A 441 -8.52 -13.03 7.40
C ALA A 441 -8.29 -13.92 6.17
N ARG A 442 -9.33 -14.64 5.72
CA ARG A 442 -9.26 -15.49 4.53
C ARG A 442 -9.01 -14.65 3.26
N TRP A 443 -9.73 -13.53 3.11
CA TRP A 443 -9.51 -12.65 1.96
C TRP A 443 -8.09 -12.07 1.92
N ILE A 444 -7.52 -11.65 3.06
CA ILE A 444 -6.13 -11.16 3.15
C ILE A 444 -5.13 -12.26 2.74
N THR A 445 -5.28 -13.47 3.30
CA THR A 445 -4.35 -14.59 3.04
C THR A 445 -4.42 -15.09 1.60
N ASP A 446 -5.63 -15.27 1.05
CA ASP A 446 -5.81 -15.69 -0.34
C ASP A 446 -5.30 -14.64 -1.32
N SER A 447 -5.52 -13.35 -1.02
CA SER A 447 -4.97 -12.25 -1.80
C SER A 447 -3.45 -12.25 -1.78
N TYR A 448 -2.84 -12.48 -0.62
CA TYR A 448 -1.39 -12.55 -0.48
C TYR A 448 -0.80 -13.71 -1.29
N ASP A 449 -1.37 -14.90 -1.18
CA ASP A 449 -0.89 -16.09 -1.88
C ASP A 449 -1.00 -15.96 -3.41
N ILE A 450 -2.04 -15.28 -3.91
CA ILE A 450 -2.21 -15.00 -5.34
C ILE A 450 -1.22 -13.93 -5.82
N LEU A 451 -1.06 -12.83 -5.07
CA LEU A 451 -0.20 -11.71 -5.47
C LEU A 451 1.28 -12.09 -5.39
N LYS A 452 1.71 -12.86 -4.38
CA LYS A 452 3.11 -13.27 -4.19
C LYS A 452 3.64 -14.14 -5.35
N LYS A 453 2.75 -14.78 -6.13
CA LYS A 453 3.14 -15.52 -7.35
C LYS A 453 3.64 -14.61 -8.47
N LYS A 454 3.27 -13.34 -8.47
CA LYS A 454 3.57 -12.38 -9.56
C LYS A 454 4.36 -11.15 -9.11
N PHE A 455 4.25 -10.79 -7.84
CA PHE A 455 4.80 -9.55 -7.30
C PHE A 455 5.63 -9.81 -6.05
N SER A 456 6.49 -8.85 -5.70
CA SER A 456 7.26 -8.90 -4.46
C SER A 456 6.33 -8.98 -3.23
N LYS A 457 6.86 -9.50 -2.12
CA LYS A 457 6.16 -9.53 -0.84
C LYS A 457 5.63 -8.14 -0.46
N GLN A 458 6.43 -7.10 -0.64
CA GLN A 458 6.04 -5.74 -0.28
C GLN A 458 4.91 -5.21 -1.17
N ASN A 459 4.99 -5.41 -2.48
CA ASN A 459 3.92 -5.03 -3.40
C ASN A 459 2.61 -5.77 -3.07
N ALA A 460 2.68 -7.05 -2.69
CA ALA A 460 1.51 -7.80 -2.27
C ALA A 460 0.85 -7.19 -1.02
N LEU A 461 1.62 -6.93 0.04
CA LEU A 461 1.11 -6.32 1.28
C LEU A 461 0.54 -4.92 1.03
N THR A 462 1.27 -4.06 0.31
CA THR A 462 0.80 -2.72 -0.08
C THR A 462 -0.50 -2.79 -0.88
N THR A 463 -0.61 -3.73 -1.82
CA THR A 463 -1.83 -3.91 -2.62
C THR A 463 -3.01 -4.36 -1.77
N ILE A 464 -2.80 -5.27 -0.83
CA ILE A 464 -3.84 -5.72 0.11
C ILE A 464 -4.32 -4.53 0.94
N THR A 465 -3.42 -3.79 1.58
CA THR A 465 -3.77 -2.62 2.39
C THR A 465 -4.54 -1.58 1.59
N ALA A 466 -4.09 -1.27 0.37
CA ALA A 466 -4.79 -0.35 -0.52
C ALA A 466 -6.21 -0.83 -0.90
N LYS A 467 -6.38 -2.14 -1.09
CA LYS A 467 -7.67 -2.73 -1.46
C LYS A 467 -8.65 -2.81 -0.29
N ILE A 468 -8.17 -3.02 0.94
CA ILE A 468 -8.99 -2.86 2.15
C ILE A 468 -9.54 -1.43 2.20
N ILE A 469 -8.67 -0.42 2.06
CA ILE A 469 -9.06 1.00 2.08
C ILE A 469 -10.02 1.35 0.93
N GLN A 470 -9.86 0.73 -0.23
CA GLN A 470 -10.79 0.93 -1.34
C GLN A 470 -12.17 0.34 -1.03
N ASN A 471 -12.24 -0.90 -0.59
CA ASN A 471 -13.51 -1.59 -0.38
C ASN A 471 -14.27 -1.06 0.85
N GLN A 472 -13.56 -0.67 1.93
CA GLN A 472 -14.18 -0.10 3.12
C GLN A 472 -14.92 1.22 2.84
N LYS A 473 -14.51 1.99 1.82
CA LYS A 473 -15.16 3.27 1.45
C LYS A 473 -16.62 3.08 1.04
N ASN A 474 -16.96 1.93 0.47
CA ASN A 474 -18.33 1.60 0.09
C ASN A 474 -19.09 0.88 1.22
N ASN A 475 -18.42 0.58 2.33
CA ASN A 475 -18.95 -0.23 3.42
C ASN A 475 -19.54 -1.58 2.93
N GLU A 476 -18.90 -2.19 1.93
CA GLU A 476 -19.30 -3.49 1.36
C GLU A 476 -18.73 -4.63 2.21
N PRO A 477 -19.50 -5.67 2.54
CA PRO A 477 -19.03 -6.73 3.44
C PRO A 477 -17.95 -7.61 2.80
N ALA A 478 -16.99 -8.07 3.60
CA ALA A 478 -15.78 -8.77 3.14
C ALA A 478 -16.02 -9.97 2.22
N HIS A 479 -17.12 -10.71 2.43
CA HIS A 479 -17.45 -11.89 1.64
C HIS A 479 -17.80 -11.58 0.17
N THR A 480 -18.06 -10.31 -0.15
CA THR A 480 -18.35 -9.84 -1.53
C THR A 480 -17.10 -9.38 -2.28
N TRP A 481 -15.97 -9.24 -1.57
CA TRP A 481 -14.77 -8.64 -2.13
C TRP A 481 -14.08 -9.57 -3.11
N LYS A 482 -13.67 -9.01 -4.26
CA LYS A 482 -12.88 -9.74 -5.26
C LYS A 482 -11.41 -9.80 -4.83
N ILE A 483 -10.76 -10.91 -5.14
CA ILE A 483 -9.32 -11.05 -4.92
C ILE A 483 -8.56 -10.17 -5.94
N PRO A 484 -7.66 -9.27 -5.50
CA PRO A 484 -6.84 -8.46 -6.40
C PRO A 484 -5.84 -9.31 -7.18
N LYS A 485 -5.67 -8.99 -8.48
CA LYS A 485 -4.76 -9.69 -9.40
C LYS A 485 -3.60 -8.82 -9.91
N ASN A 486 -3.67 -7.50 -9.68
CA ASN A 486 -2.70 -6.51 -10.14
C ASN A 486 -2.12 -5.78 -8.93
N SER A 487 -0.86 -5.34 -9.01
CA SER A 487 -0.21 -4.60 -7.93
C SER A 487 -0.46 -3.10 -7.98
N VAL A 488 -0.54 -2.47 -6.82
CA VAL A 488 -0.44 -1.01 -6.68
C VAL A 488 1.03 -0.58 -6.78
N VAL A 489 1.29 0.59 -7.36
CA VAL A 489 2.63 1.18 -7.46
C VAL A 489 3.04 1.74 -6.11
N ILE A 490 4.26 1.43 -5.67
CA ILE A 490 4.87 2.05 -4.49
C ILE A 490 5.44 3.41 -4.89
N ASN A 491 4.97 4.47 -4.24
CA ASN A 491 5.45 5.83 -4.45
C ASN A 491 6.81 6.01 -3.76
N ASN A 492 7.73 6.77 -4.37
CA ASN A 492 9.04 7.08 -3.79
C ASN A 492 9.82 5.84 -3.27
N PRO A 493 10.05 4.81 -4.10
CA PRO A 493 10.64 3.55 -3.66
C PRO A 493 12.04 3.69 -3.03
N SER A 494 12.76 4.78 -3.32
CA SER A 494 14.05 5.09 -2.72
C SER A 494 13.98 5.39 -1.21
N LYS A 495 12.80 5.71 -0.66
CA LYS A 495 12.55 5.90 0.78
C LYS A 495 12.25 4.60 1.54
N LEU A 496 12.05 3.49 0.84
CA LEU A 496 11.79 2.20 1.50
C LEU A 496 12.93 1.81 2.41
N LEU A 497 12.60 1.13 3.52
CA LEU A 497 13.60 0.60 4.43
C LEU A 497 14.15 -0.73 3.89
N ILE A 498 15.40 -1.03 4.24
CA ILE A 498 16.05 -2.27 3.84
C ILE A 498 15.34 -3.51 4.41
N GLU A 499 14.75 -3.43 5.59
CA GLU A 499 13.97 -4.54 6.14
C GLU A 499 12.76 -4.96 5.29
N GLU A 500 12.27 -4.07 4.42
CA GLU A 500 11.14 -4.32 3.50
C GLU A 500 11.57 -5.07 2.23
N CYS A 501 12.85 -4.99 1.85
CA CYS A 501 13.34 -5.52 0.59
C CYS A 501 14.44 -6.58 0.74
N MET A 502 14.99 -6.78 1.95
CA MET A 502 16.07 -7.75 2.15
C MET A 502 15.60 -9.20 2.05
N GLU A 503 16.46 -10.00 1.44
CA GLU A 503 16.34 -11.45 1.43
C GLU A 503 16.78 -11.98 2.80
N ARG A 504 15.95 -12.86 3.36
CA ARG A 504 16.15 -13.45 4.69
C ARG A 504 16.36 -14.96 4.64
N ASP A 505 16.16 -15.56 3.47
CA ASP A 505 16.41 -16.97 3.20
C ASP A 505 17.80 -17.07 2.57
N ILE A 506 18.83 -17.16 3.41
CA ILE A 506 20.22 -16.95 3.00
C ILE A 506 21.13 -18.01 3.60
N ASN A 507 22.12 -18.43 2.80
CA ASN A 507 23.19 -19.33 3.23
C ASN A 507 24.32 -18.50 3.85
N SER A 508 24.58 -18.70 5.15
CA SER A 508 25.81 -18.27 5.82
C SER A 508 26.66 -19.49 6.19
N ILE A 509 27.93 -19.26 6.54
CA ILE A 509 28.86 -20.32 6.97
C ILE A 509 29.67 -19.90 8.18
N ASN A 510 30.06 -20.86 9.02
CA ASN A 510 30.89 -20.55 10.18
C ASN A 510 32.34 -20.27 9.75
N GLN A 511 32.98 -19.30 10.38
CA GLN A 511 34.39 -18.97 10.14
C GLN A 511 35.36 -20.14 10.39
N ASN A 512 34.97 -21.10 11.24
CA ASN A 512 35.77 -22.27 11.56
C ASN A 512 35.44 -23.50 10.67
N ASP A 513 34.48 -23.39 9.75
CA ASP A 513 34.18 -24.47 8.81
C ASP A 513 35.25 -24.54 7.69
N THR A 514 35.26 -25.67 6.98
CA THR A 514 36.18 -25.91 5.86
C THR A 514 35.72 -25.20 4.59
N PHE A 515 36.68 -24.83 3.73
CA PHE A 515 36.37 -24.25 2.43
C PHE A 515 35.63 -25.22 1.49
N ASP A 516 35.81 -26.55 1.64
CA ASP A 516 35.06 -27.56 0.88
C ASP A 516 33.55 -27.43 1.10
N LEU A 517 33.11 -27.24 2.35
CA LEU A 517 31.69 -27.03 2.66
C LEU A 517 31.15 -25.74 2.00
N ALA A 518 31.87 -24.63 2.14
CA ALA A 518 31.55 -23.36 1.45
C ALA A 518 31.42 -23.58 -0.07
N TYR A 519 32.38 -24.30 -0.66
CA TYR A 519 32.45 -24.55 -2.10
C TYR A 519 31.27 -25.40 -2.60
N GLN A 520 30.88 -26.46 -1.87
CA GLN A 520 29.71 -27.27 -2.23
C GLN A 520 28.40 -26.49 -2.13
N ILE A 521 28.19 -25.74 -1.04
CA ILE A 521 27.01 -24.88 -0.87
C ILE A 521 26.94 -23.84 -1.99
N ASN A 522 28.08 -23.25 -2.37
CA ASN A 522 28.14 -22.32 -3.49
C ASN A 522 27.77 -22.99 -4.82
N LYS A 523 28.20 -24.24 -5.06
CA LYS A 523 27.83 -25.01 -6.25
C LYS A 523 26.32 -25.31 -6.33
N TRP A 524 25.69 -25.60 -5.19
CA TRP A 524 24.25 -25.88 -5.12
C TRP A 524 23.42 -24.61 -5.28
N SER A 525 23.78 -23.54 -4.56
CA SER A 525 23.03 -22.27 -4.57
C SER A 525 23.33 -21.36 -5.75
N LYS A 526 24.51 -21.49 -6.37
CA LYS A 526 25.02 -20.67 -7.48
C LYS A 526 25.07 -19.16 -7.17
N ASN A 527 25.19 -18.81 -5.90
CA ASN A 527 25.19 -17.41 -5.47
C ASN A 527 26.52 -16.69 -5.72
N ASN A 528 27.64 -17.41 -5.73
CA ASN A 528 29.01 -16.87 -5.86
C ASN A 528 29.39 -15.85 -4.77
N TYR A 529 28.71 -15.90 -3.64
CA TYR A 529 29.06 -15.20 -2.41
C TYR A 529 28.54 -15.98 -1.20
N MET A 530 29.15 -15.75 -0.03
CA MET A 530 28.70 -16.32 1.23
C MET A 530 29.11 -15.43 2.40
N VAL A 531 28.19 -15.18 3.32
CA VAL A 531 28.48 -14.41 4.53
C VAL A 531 29.07 -15.33 5.59
N VAL A 532 30.22 -14.94 6.14
CA VAL A 532 30.91 -15.71 7.18
C VAL A 532 30.52 -15.15 8.54
N VAL A 533 30.11 -16.04 9.44
CA VAL A 533 29.70 -15.71 10.82
C VAL A 533 30.49 -16.51 11.85
N ASN A 534 30.51 -16.04 13.09
CA ASN A 534 30.99 -16.83 14.23
C ASN A 534 29.86 -17.66 14.88
N ASP A 535 30.19 -18.43 15.93
CA ASP A 535 29.22 -19.26 16.67
C ASP A 535 28.07 -18.46 17.31
N LYS A 536 28.24 -17.14 17.46
CA LYS A 536 27.21 -16.23 17.98
C LYS A 536 26.33 -15.64 16.86
N GLY A 537 26.54 -16.01 15.59
CA GLY A 537 25.86 -15.45 14.42
C GLY A 537 26.29 -14.04 14.04
N GLN A 538 27.41 -13.55 14.59
CA GLN A 538 27.95 -12.24 14.25
C GLN A 538 28.76 -12.34 12.97
N ILE A 539 28.63 -11.35 12.10
CA ILE A 539 29.39 -11.30 10.86
C ILE A 539 30.89 -11.12 11.16
N THR A 540 31.73 -11.94 10.53
CA THR A 540 33.19 -11.88 10.67
C THR A 540 33.91 -11.77 9.34
N GLY A 541 33.29 -12.21 8.24
CA GLY A 541 33.87 -12.12 6.90
C GLY A 541 32.89 -12.31 5.76
N LEU A 542 33.42 -12.30 4.54
CA LEU A 542 32.70 -12.59 3.31
C LEU A 542 33.57 -13.47 2.39
N LEU A 543 32.95 -14.46 1.76
CA LEU A 543 33.49 -15.17 0.60
C LEU A 543 32.80 -14.61 -0.65
N ASP A 544 33.57 -14.26 -1.68
CA ASP A 544 33.03 -13.78 -2.95
C ASP A 544 33.61 -14.58 -4.12
N SER A 545 33.20 -14.21 -5.34
CA SER A 545 33.59 -14.92 -6.55
C SER A 545 35.10 -15.04 -6.74
N GLU A 546 35.90 -14.08 -6.23
CA GLU A 546 37.35 -14.16 -6.33
C GLU A 546 37.89 -15.31 -5.48
N ILE A 547 37.39 -15.46 -4.25
CA ILE A 547 37.79 -16.56 -3.37
C ILE A 547 37.32 -17.91 -3.91
N PHE A 548 36.09 -18.00 -4.41
CA PHE A 548 35.54 -19.24 -4.95
C PHE A 548 36.25 -19.74 -6.22
N ASN A 549 36.92 -18.85 -6.96
CA ASN A 549 37.57 -19.17 -8.23
C ASN A 549 39.10 -19.33 -8.14
N VAL A 550 39.70 -19.14 -6.96
CA VAL A 550 41.15 -19.33 -6.78
C VAL A 550 41.49 -20.81 -6.83
N LYS A 551 42.16 -21.24 -7.90
CA LYS A 551 42.58 -22.64 -8.12
C LYS A 551 43.32 -23.25 -6.92
N LYS A 552 44.24 -22.49 -6.32
CA LYS A 552 44.98 -22.90 -5.10
C LYS A 552 44.05 -23.27 -3.94
N TYR A 553 42.95 -22.55 -3.76
CA TYR A 553 41.98 -22.84 -2.70
C TYR A 553 41.11 -24.04 -3.05
N ILE A 554 40.72 -24.17 -4.32
CA ILE A 554 39.93 -25.31 -4.81
C ILE A 554 40.70 -26.62 -4.64
N ASP A 555 41.99 -26.64 -4.99
CA ASP A 555 42.84 -27.83 -4.93
C ASP A 555 43.04 -28.31 -3.48
N ARG A 556 43.07 -27.39 -2.51
CA ARG A 556 43.29 -27.66 -1.07
C ARG A 556 42.04 -27.44 -0.21
N LYS A 557 40.85 -27.45 -0.80
CA LYS A 557 39.60 -27.04 -0.13
C LYS A 557 39.25 -27.80 1.15
N LYS A 558 39.71 -29.05 1.29
CA LYS A 558 39.49 -29.87 2.49
C LYS A 558 40.40 -29.49 3.66
N GLU A 559 41.52 -28.82 3.39
CA GLU A 559 42.54 -28.45 4.39
C GLU A 559 42.39 -27.01 4.88
N ILE A 560 41.72 -26.15 4.10
CA ILE A 560 41.63 -24.72 4.38
C ILE A 560 40.43 -24.40 5.26
N ILE A 561 40.66 -23.65 6.34
CA ILE A 561 39.61 -23.08 7.19
C ILE A 561 39.19 -21.72 6.63
N ILE A 562 37.89 -21.43 6.61
CA ILE A 562 37.33 -20.22 6.02
C ILE A 562 37.95 -18.93 6.58
N LYS A 563 38.20 -18.84 7.90
CA LYS A 563 38.81 -17.66 8.53
C LYS A 563 40.17 -17.26 7.96
N GLU A 564 40.89 -18.20 7.33
CA GLU A 564 42.21 -17.97 6.75
C GLU A 564 42.15 -17.29 5.38
N ILE A 565 41.02 -17.42 4.67
CA ILE A 565 40.85 -16.95 3.28
C ILE A 565 39.73 -15.92 3.10
N MET A 566 38.88 -15.71 4.11
CA MET A 566 37.76 -14.78 4.03
C MET A 566 38.21 -13.31 3.92
N LYS A 567 37.39 -12.47 3.26
CA LYS A 567 37.54 -11.01 3.34
C LYS A 567 37.04 -10.54 4.71
N ILE A 568 37.95 -10.07 5.55
CA ILE A 568 37.67 -9.60 6.92
C ILE A 568 36.98 -8.23 6.87
N SER A 569 36.12 -7.94 7.85
CA SER A 569 35.43 -6.66 8.01
C SER A 569 34.58 -6.24 6.79
N PRO A 570 33.62 -7.08 6.35
CA PRO A 570 32.78 -6.76 5.20
C PRO A 570 31.97 -5.49 5.45
N LYS A 571 31.70 -4.74 4.39
CA LYS A 571 30.82 -3.57 4.47
C LYS A 571 29.39 -4.03 4.73
N THR A 572 28.74 -3.44 5.74
CA THR A 572 27.38 -3.81 6.13
C THR A 572 26.44 -2.61 6.14
N ILE A 573 25.14 -2.89 6.11
CA ILE A 573 24.05 -1.92 6.23
C ILE A 573 23.10 -2.32 7.35
N LYS A 574 22.24 -1.39 7.79
CA LYS A 574 21.24 -1.62 8.82
C LYS A 574 19.86 -1.87 8.21
N PRO A 575 18.97 -2.62 8.89
CA PRO A 575 17.59 -2.83 8.42
C PRO A 575 16.78 -1.54 8.26
N ASP A 576 17.09 -0.50 9.05
CA ASP A 576 16.46 0.82 8.98
C ASP A 576 17.19 1.83 8.08
N ASP A 577 18.21 1.39 7.34
CA ASP A 577 18.72 2.18 6.23
C ASP A 577 17.69 2.25 5.10
N THR A 578 17.69 3.34 4.33
CA THR A 578 16.83 3.47 3.16
C THR A 578 17.46 2.82 1.94
N VAL A 579 16.64 2.41 0.98
CA VAL A 579 17.10 1.95 -0.35
C VAL A 579 18.03 2.98 -0.98
N LYS A 580 17.71 4.29 -0.90
CA LYS A 580 18.58 5.38 -1.38
C LYS A 580 19.96 5.34 -0.74
N LYS A 581 20.03 5.21 0.60
CA LYS A 581 21.30 5.19 1.33
C LYS A 581 22.10 3.95 0.96
N THR A 582 21.45 2.81 0.83
CA THR A 582 22.07 1.53 0.49
C THR A 582 22.64 1.53 -0.93
N LEU A 583 21.87 2.00 -1.91
CA LEU A 583 22.35 2.17 -3.29
C LEU A 583 23.56 3.10 -3.35
N LYS A 584 23.58 4.22 -2.60
CA LYS A 584 24.76 5.08 -2.49
C LYS A 584 25.99 4.34 -1.95
N ILE A 585 25.81 3.47 -0.95
CA ILE A 585 26.90 2.64 -0.40
C ILE A 585 27.39 1.65 -1.46
N MET A 586 26.47 0.94 -2.14
CA MET A 586 26.80 -0.02 -3.21
C MET A 586 27.58 0.64 -4.34
N HIS A 587 27.12 1.80 -4.83
CA HIS A 587 27.79 2.55 -5.90
C HIS A 587 29.18 3.06 -5.47
N LYS A 588 29.31 3.61 -4.25
CA LYS A 588 30.61 4.10 -3.73
C LYS A 588 31.63 2.98 -3.54
N THR A 589 31.17 1.80 -3.12
CA THR A 589 32.04 0.65 -2.81
C THR A 589 32.22 -0.32 -3.98
N LYS A 590 31.47 -0.13 -5.08
CA LYS A 590 31.37 -1.07 -6.20
C LYS A 590 30.99 -2.50 -5.77
N LEU A 591 30.22 -2.61 -4.70
CA LEU A 591 29.69 -3.88 -4.19
C LEU A 591 28.27 -4.07 -4.69
N ASP A 592 28.00 -5.20 -5.32
CA ASP A 592 26.64 -5.56 -5.74
C ASP A 592 25.83 -6.20 -4.62
N ILE A 593 26.46 -6.52 -3.49
CA ILE A 593 25.85 -7.27 -2.40
C ILE A 593 26.30 -6.67 -1.07
N LEU A 594 25.34 -6.44 -0.17
CA LEU A 594 25.60 -5.93 1.17
C LEU A 594 24.88 -6.80 2.22
N PRO A 595 25.63 -7.38 3.18
CA PRO A 595 25.06 -7.98 4.37
C PRO A 595 24.31 -6.94 5.22
N VAL A 596 23.11 -7.30 5.67
CA VAL A 596 22.30 -6.52 6.60
C VAL A 596 22.56 -7.01 8.02
N VAL A 597 22.89 -6.09 8.92
CA VAL A 597 23.31 -6.38 10.28
C VAL A 597 22.53 -5.54 11.28
N GLU A 598 22.04 -6.19 12.34
CA GLU A 598 21.43 -5.55 13.51
C GLU A 598 22.17 -6.04 14.77
N ASN A 599 22.68 -5.14 15.60
CA ASN A 599 23.43 -5.48 16.81
C ASN A 599 24.59 -6.48 16.60
N LYS A 600 25.34 -6.33 15.49
CA LYS A 600 26.41 -7.23 15.00
C LYS A 600 25.95 -8.58 14.45
N LEU A 601 24.68 -8.95 14.60
CA LEU A 601 24.12 -10.18 14.06
C LEU A 601 23.78 -10.01 12.59
N PHE A 602 24.12 -11.00 11.78
CA PHE A 602 23.70 -11.08 10.39
C PHE A 602 22.23 -11.49 10.31
N ILE A 603 21.40 -10.69 9.62
CA ILE A 603 19.93 -10.87 9.61
C ILE A 603 19.30 -10.90 8.22
N GLY A 604 20.08 -10.67 7.17
CA GLY A 604 19.57 -10.53 5.81
C GLY A 604 20.66 -10.11 4.84
N ILE A 605 20.34 -10.17 3.56
CA ILE A 605 21.19 -9.65 2.50
C ILE A 605 20.40 -8.82 1.51
N ILE A 606 21.08 -7.88 0.86
CA ILE A 606 20.55 -7.08 -0.22
C ILE A 606 21.48 -7.21 -1.42
N GLN A 607 20.90 -7.54 -2.57
CA GLN A 607 21.60 -7.48 -3.85
C GLN A 607 21.15 -6.23 -4.60
N LYS A 608 22.08 -5.62 -5.33
CA LYS A 608 21.83 -4.41 -6.12
C LYS A 608 20.70 -4.63 -7.12
N LYS A 609 20.67 -5.78 -7.79
CA LYS A 609 19.60 -6.17 -8.74
C LYS A 609 18.19 -6.07 -8.14
N ASP A 610 18.04 -6.36 -6.85
CA ASP A 610 16.75 -6.31 -6.14
C ASP A 610 16.36 -4.88 -5.76
N LEU A 611 17.33 -3.96 -5.75
CA LEU A 611 17.17 -2.53 -5.50
C LEU A 611 17.09 -1.68 -6.78
N ILE A 612 17.56 -2.17 -7.93
CA ILE A 612 17.52 -1.43 -9.20
C ILE A 612 16.08 -1.09 -9.60
N GLN A 613 15.10 -1.94 -9.28
CA GLN A 613 13.68 -1.62 -9.47
C GLN A 613 13.18 -0.40 -8.66
N TYR A 614 13.95 0.03 -7.66
CA TYR A 614 13.64 1.11 -6.73
C TYR A 614 14.55 2.36 -6.93
N GLU A 615 15.39 2.39 -7.97
CA GLU A 615 16.44 3.40 -8.22
C GLU A 615 15.94 4.82 -8.58
N PHE A 616 14.69 5.19 -8.26
CA PHE A 616 14.20 6.52 -8.60
C PHE A 616 14.74 7.64 -7.67
N ASN A 617 15.55 8.51 -8.29
CA ASN A 617 15.96 9.91 -7.99
C ASN A 617 17.15 10.14 -7.01
N GLN A 618 18.24 10.86 -7.34
CA GLN A 618 18.76 11.57 -8.53
C GLN A 618 20.30 11.64 -8.40
N GLU A 619 21.01 11.61 -9.53
CA GLU A 619 22.27 12.31 -9.90
C GLU A 619 23.13 11.44 -10.83
N HIS A 620 23.31 11.94 -12.06
CA HIS A 620 24.16 11.47 -13.16
C HIS A 620 23.70 10.28 -14.02
N LYS A 621 23.17 10.64 -15.22
CA LYS A 621 23.40 10.11 -16.59
C LYS A 621 23.95 8.67 -16.69
N ASP A 622 23.34 7.70 -17.36
CA ASP A 622 22.69 7.74 -18.69
C ASP A 622 21.45 6.83 -18.80
N PRO A 623 20.50 7.15 -19.70
CA PRO A 623 19.16 6.58 -19.74
C PRO A 623 19.01 5.58 -20.88
N ILE A 624 19.46 4.33 -20.70
CA ILE A 624 19.08 3.23 -21.59
C ILE A 624 18.80 2.02 -20.71
N TYR A 625 17.61 1.42 -20.89
CA TYR A 625 17.03 0.28 -20.15
C TYR A 625 16.15 0.61 -18.92
N LEU A 626 15.06 1.35 -19.14
CA LEU A 626 13.80 1.09 -18.42
C LEU A 626 12.66 1.00 -19.43
N LEU A 627 12.65 -0.14 -20.15
CA LEU A 627 11.54 -0.60 -20.96
C LEU A 627 10.48 -1.24 -20.05
N ASN A 628 9.21 -0.91 -20.35
CA ASN A 628 7.99 -1.65 -20.02
C ASN A 628 7.21 -1.26 -18.75
N ASN A 629 6.68 -0.03 -18.76
CA ASN A 629 5.33 0.24 -18.27
C ASN A 629 4.70 1.22 -19.26
N TYR A 630 3.75 0.77 -20.07
CA TYR A 630 3.05 1.68 -20.97
C TYR A 630 1.54 1.52 -20.81
N GLU A 631 0.99 2.38 -19.96
CA GLU A 631 -0.36 2.92 -20.10
C GLU A 631 -0.33 3.98 -21.21
N ARG A 632 -1.43 4.14 -21.97
CA ARG A 632 -1.49 5.04 -23.14
C ARG A 632 -1.25 6.52 -22.79
N VAL A 633 -1.57 6.92 -21.57
CA VAL A 633 -1.39 8.29 -21.07
C VAL A 633 -0.03 8.38 -20.36
N ILE A 634 0.87 9.22 -20.88
CA ILE A 634 2.19 9.47 -20.30
C ILE A 634 2.08 10.38 -19.06
N GLY A 635 1.15 11.33 -19.13
CA GLY A 635 0.82 12.24 -18.04
C GLY A 635 -0.31 13.17 -18.45
N ASN A 636 -0.98 13.74 -17.46
CA ASN A 636 -2.01 14.75 -17.64
C ASN A 636 -1.91 15.80 -16.53
N TYR A 637 -2.14 17.05 -16.91
CA TYR A 637 -2.27 18.18 -15.98
C TYR A 637 -3.55 18.93 -16.33
N HIS A 638 -4.30 19.36 -15.32
CA HIS A 638 -5.57 20.06 -15.49
C HIS A 638 -5.62 21.31 -14.62
N SER A 639 -6.07 22.43 -15.20
CA SER A 639 -6.50 23.63 -14.49
C SER A 639 -7.93 24.02 -14.90
N ASN A 640 -8.46 25.08 -14.31
CA ASN A 640 -9.80 25.60 -14.61
C ASN A 640 -9.90 26.37 -15.95
N ASN A 641 -8.87 26.32 -16.79
CA ASN A 641 -8.86 26.98 -18.10
C ASN A 641 -9.30 26.00 -19.23
N GLU A 642 -9.99 26.54 -20.25
CA GLU A 642 -10.48 25.77 -21.41
C GLU A 642 -9.37 25.41 -22.42
N LYS A 643 -8.24 26.13 -22.43
CA LYS A 643 -7.10 25.85 -23.31
C LYS A 643 -6.60 24.42 -23.08
N THR A 644 -6.41 23.68 -24.17
CA THR A 644 -5.95 22.29 -24.13
C THR A 644 -4.85 22.06 -25.15
N ILE A 645 -3.76 21.43 -24.74
CA ILE A 645 -2.70 20.98 -25.65
C ILE A 645 -2.46 19.48 -25.47
N ILE A 646 -2.42 18.77 -26.59
CA ILE A 646 -2.21 17.31 -26.63
C ILE A 646 -0.89 17.05 -27.33
N PHE A 647 0.03 16.40 -26.62
CA PHE A 647 1.26 15.89 -27.20
C PHE A 647 1.09 14.41 -27.51
N ILE A 648 1.35 14.01 -28.75
CA ILE A 648 1.42 12.61 -29.18
C ILE A 648 2.88 12.25 -29.42
N SER A 649 3.27 11.05 -29.01
CA SER A 649 4.60 10.49 -29.27
C SER A 649 4.50 9.03 -29.69
N ALA A 650 5.50 8.54 -30.40
CA ALA A 650 5.58 7.16 -30.86
C ALA A 650 4.37 6.72 -31.71
N ILE A 651 3.93 7.55 -32.65
CA ILE A 651 2.88 7.17 -33.61
C ILE A 651 3.37 6.06 -34.55
N HIS A 652 4.69 6.00 -34.83
CA HIS A 652 5.35 4.85 -35.45
C HIS A 652 5.94 3.88 -34.43
N GLY A 653 5.60 3.92 -33.14
CA GLY A 653 6.09 2.93 -32.16
C GLY A 653 7.56 3.08 -31.73
N ASN A 654 8.55 2.97 -32.61
CA ASN A 654 9.98 2.96 -32.26
C ASN A 654 10.61 4.34 -32.00
N GLU A 655 9.79 5.40 -31.96
CA GLU A 655 10.21 6.79 -31.73
C GLU A 655 10.19 7.14 -30.23
N ASN A 656 11.19 6.62 -29.49
CA ASN A 656 11.19 6.68 -28.03
C ASN A 656 11.48 8.07 -27.45
N SER A 657 12.13 8.97 -28.20
CA SER A 657 12.66 10.21 -27.61
C SER A 657 11.57 11.18 -27.17
N GLY A 658 10.47 11.27 -27.91
CA GLY A 658 9.30 12.07 -27.53
C GLY A 658 8.62 11.54 -26.25
N VAL A 659 8.54 10.21 -26.10
CA VAL A 659 8.00 9.57 -24.89
C VAL A 659 8.85 9.91 -23.67
N ILE A 660 10.18 9.86 -23.80
CA ILE A 660 11.11 10.19 -22.72
C ILE A 660 11.02 11.67 -22.37
N ALA A 661 10.96 12.56 -23.36
CA ALA A 661 10.83 13.99 -23.15
C ALA A 661 9.54 14.36 -22.41
N LEU A 662 8.39 13.77 -22.78
CA LEU A 662 7.12 13.98 -22.07
C LEU A 662 7.17 13.47 -20.63
N LYS A 663 7.80 12.32 -20.38
CA LYS A 663 8.00 11.81 -19.00
C LYS A 663 8.85 12.76 -18.16
N ARG A 664 9.92 13.34 -18.74
CA ARG A 664 10.74 14.35 -18.05
C ARG A 664 9.92 15.59 -17.73
N PHE A 665 9.17 16.09 -18.70
CA PHE A 665 8.30 17.25 -18.54
C PHE A 665 7.27 17.05 -17.41
N PHE A 666 6.44 15.99 -17.46
CA PHE A 666 5.39 15.76 -16.45
C PHE A 666 5.94 15.53 -15.05
N LYS A 667 7.13 14.92 -14.95
CA LYS A 667 7.83 14.77 -13.68
C LYS A 667 8.29 16.12 -13.14
N GLU A 668 8.89 16.95 -13.99
CA GLU A 668 9.46 18.23 -13.60
C GLU A 668 8.40 19.24 -13.16
N ILE A 669 7.26 19.34 -13.87
CA ILE A 669 6.17 20.24 -13.44
C ILE A 669 5.58 19.81 -12.09
N LYS A 670 5.60 18.51 -11.76
CA LYS A 670 5.12 17.98 -10.48
C LYS A 670 6.14 18.18 -9.35
N GLU A 671 7.42 17.99 -9.64
CA GLU A 671 8.51 18.20 -8.66
C GLU A 671 8.68 19.68 -8.31
N LEU A 672 8.47 20.59 -9.26
CA LEU A 672 8.64 22.03 -9.09
C LEU A 672 7.32 22.78 -8.80
N ASP A 673 6.19 22.07 -8.70
CA ASP A 673 4.85 22.64 -8.48
C ASP A 673 4.53 23.83 -9.41
N ILE A 674 4.87 23.68 -10.70
CA ILE A 674 4.71 24.75 -11.70
C ILE A 674 3.21 24.93 -12.00
N LYS A 675 2.72 26.15 -11.81
CA LYS A 675 1.35 26.52 -12.19
C LYS A 675 1.23 26.61 -13.70
N ILE A 676 0.30 25.84 -14.26
CA ILE A 676 0.01 25.82 -15.70
C ILE A 676 -1.42 26.31 -15.96
N ASP A 677 -1.57 27.22 -16.92
CA ASP A 677 -2.84 27.80 -17.33
C ASP A 677 -3.48 27.04 -18.51
N GLY A 678 -3.91 25.82 -18.24
CA GLY A 678 -4.64 24.98 -19.20
C GLY A 678 -4.59 23.51 -18.87
N THR A 679 -5.11 22.70 -19.80
CA THR A 679 -5.00 21.24 -19.76
C THR A 679 -3.86 20.78 -20.68
N ILE A 680 -2.93 19.98 -20.16
CA ILE A 680 -1.86 19.35 -20.94
C ILE A 680 -2.04 17.84 -20.86
N ILE A 681 -2.01 17.17 -22.02
CA ILE A 681 -2.15 15.71 -22.10
C ILE A 681 -1.03 15.14 -22.95
N GLY A 682 -0.24 14.22 -22.40
CA GLY A 682 0.76 13.45 -23.16
C GLY A 682 0.26 12.03 -23.42
N LEU A 683 0.23 11.62 -24.69
CA LEU A 683 -0.25 10.30 -25.10
C LEU A 683 0.80 9.54 -25.93
N ILE A 684 0.68 8.21 -25.89
CA ILE A 684 1.36 7.28 -26.79
C ILE A 684 0.44 6.96 -27.95
N GLY A 685 0.96 7.09 -29.18
CA GLY A 685 0.29 6.77 -30.42
C GLY A 685 0.12 5.26 -30.60
N ASN A 686 1.16 4.56 -31.04
CA ASN A 686 1.16 3.12 -31.28
C ASN A 686 1.77 2.37 -30.07
N LEU A 687 0.93 2.05 -29.09
CA LEU A 687 1.35 1.42 -27.84
C LEU A 687 1.88 0.01 -28.06
N GLY A 688 1.25 -0.75 -28.96
CA GLY A 688 1.63 -2.10 -29.32
C GLY A 688 3.02 -2.16 -29.96
N ALA A 689 3.28 -1.31 -30.96
CA ALA A 689 4.57 -1.28 -31.64
C ALA A 689 5.69 -0.71 -30.76
N LEU A 690 5.40 0.29 -29.92
CA LEU A 690 6.35 0.83 -28.93
C LEU A 690 6.84 -0.25 -27.96
N LYS A 691 5.95 -1.09 -27.43
CA LYS A 691 6.31 -2.22 -26.55
C LYS A 691 7.28 -3.21 -27.20
N ASN A 692 7.23 -3.33 -28.52
CA ASN A 692 8.08 -4.23 -29.29
C ASN A 692 9.30 -3.51 -29.90
N ASN A 693 9.46 -2.20 -29.67
CA ASN A 693 10.48 -1.36 -30.28
C ASN A 693 10.51 -1.49 -31.83
N ARG A 694 9.33 -1.56 -32.46
CA ARG A 694 9.14 -1.68 -33.91
C ARG A 694 8.41 -0.48 -34.47
N ARG A 695 8.59 -0.22 -35.78
CA ARG A 695 7.86 0.84 -36.51
C ARG A 695 6.34 0.57 -36.55
N TYR A 696 5.97 -0.70 -36.70
CA TYR A 696 4.61 -1.22 -36.60
C TYR A 696 4.69 -2.75 -36.48
N ILE A 697 3.56 -3.38 -36.16
CA ILE A 697 3.34 -4.83 -36.06
C ILE A 697 2.79 -5.35 -37.40
N ASP A 698 1.61 -4.89 -37.82
CA ASP A 698 0.92 -5.43 -39.02
C ASP A 698 0.85 -4.42 -40.18
N ILE A 699 0.71 -3.12 -39.89
CA ILE A 699 0.63 -2.06 -40.89
C ILE A 699 1.03 -0.71 -40.30
N ASP A 700 1.63 0.19 -41.09
CA ASP A 700 1.99 1.53 -40.60
C ASP A 700 0.74 2.30 -40.12
N MET A 701 0.67 2.52 -38.80
CA MET A 701 -0.43 3.22 -38.14
C MET A 701 -0.63 4.63 -38.70
N ASN A 702 0.46 5.30 -39.07
CA ASN A 702 0.45 6.67 -39.61
C ASN A 702 0.10 6.71 -41.12
N ARG A 703 -0.55 5.65 -41.64
CA ARG A 703 -1.19 5.59 -42.96
C ARG A 703 -2.66 5.16 -42.90
N LEU A 704 -3.19 4.94 -41.69
CA LEU A 704 -4.56 4.47 -41.47
C LEU A 704 -5.59 5.59 -41.20
N TRP A 705 -5.15 6.84 -41.03
CA TRP A 705 -5.99 7.96 -40.58
C TRP A 705 -6.85 8.57 -41.70
N THR A 706 -7.77 7.77 -42.25
CA THR A 706 -8.84 8.25 -43.14
C THR A 706 -10.17 7.58 -42.76
N ASN A 707 -11.30 8.26 -42.97
CA ASN A 707 -12.62 7.72 -42.63
C ASN A 707 -12.87 6.34 -43.26
N LYS A 708 -12.48 6.16 -44.53
CA LYS A 708 -12.61 4.88 -45.26
C LYS A 708 -11.75 3.77 -44.64
N LEU A 709 -10.48 4.05 -44.34
CA LEU A 709 -9.55 3.02 -43.83
C LEU A 709 -9.84 2.67 -42.36
N MET A 710 -10.29 3.64 -41.56
CA MET A 710 -10.67 3.44 -40.16
C MET A 710 -12.01 2.73 -39.98
N GLN A 711 -12.88 2.70 -40.99
CA GLN A 711 -14.15 1.95 -40.95
C GLN A 711 -14.03 0.55 -41.58
N SER A 712 -12.88 0.22 -42.18
CA SER A 712 -12.66 -1.09 -42.79
C SER A 712 -12.58 -2.20 -41.74
N LYS A 713 -13.52 -3.15 -41.81
CA LYS A 713 -13.53 -4.36 -40.96
C LYS A 713 -12.26 -5.20 -41.10
N SER A 714 -11.58 -5.15 -42.25
CA SER A 714 -10.31 -5.88 -42.44
C SER A 714 -9.17 -5.25 -41.63
N ASN A 715 -9.14 -3.92 -41.53
CA ASN A 715 -8.11 -3.21 -40.76
C ASN A 715 -8.35 -3.33 -39.24
N HIS A 716 -9.60 -3.39 -38.78
CA HIS A 716 -9.92 -3.61 -37.34
C HIS A 716 -9.39 -4.93 -36.78
N ARG A 717 -9.13 -5.91 -37.65
CA ARG A 717 -8.54 -7.19 -37.26
C ARG A 717 -7.03 -7.09 -37.00
N LYS A 718 -6.36 -6.10 -37.59
CA LYS A 718 -4.91 -5.83 -37.40
C LYS A 718 -4.65 -5.09 -36.09
N ALA A 719 -3.44 -5.25 -35.54
CA ALA A 719 -3.01 -4.62 -34.30
C ALA A 719 -3.15 -3.09 -34.34
N GLU A 720 -2.64 -2.43 -35.39
CA GLU A 720 -2.72 -0.97 -35.51
C GLU A 720 -4.14 -0.46 -35.75
N GLY A 721 -5.03 -1.25 -36.36
CA GLY A 721 -6.43 -0.85 -36.52
C GLY A 721 -7.14 -0.66 -35.19
N LYS A 722 -6.83 -1.50 -34.19
CA LYS A 722 -7.35 -1.37 -32.83
C LYS A 722 -6.75 -0.16 -32.11
N GLU A 723 -5.44 0.06 -32.27
CA GLU A 723 -4.73 1.22 -31.71
C GLU A 723 -5.31 2.55 -32.21
N VAL A 724 -5.58 2.67 -33.53
CA VAL A 724 -6.20 3.86 -34.12
C VAL A 724 -7.58 4.12 -33.55
N LEU A 725 -8.44 3.10 -33.43
CA LEU A 725 -9.78 3.27 -32.87
C LEU A 725 -9.73 3.75 -31.41
N MET A 726 -8.89 3.13 -30.59
CA MET A 726 -8.74 3.51 -29.18
C MET A 726 -8.21 4.94 -29.01
N LEU A 727 -7.19 5.31 -29.78
CA LEU A 727 -6.62 6.66 -29.73
C LEU A 727 -7.61 7.71 -30.24
N LYS A 728 -8.32 7.40 -31.32
CA LYS A 728 -9.37 8.26 -31.86
C LYS A 728 -10.49 8.47 -30.84
N GLU A 729 -11.02 7.41 -30.24
CA GLU A 729 -12.08 7.51 -29.23
C GLU A 729 -11.66 8.41 -28.06
N LEU A 730 -10.42 8.28 -27.60
CA LEU A 730 -9.88 9.11 -26.53
C LEU A 730 -9.80 10.59 -26.93
N ILE A 731 -9.27 10.90 -28.10
CA ILE A 731 -9.13 12.29 -28.58
C ILE A 731 -10.49 12.91 -28.89
N GLU A 732 -11.43 12.17 -29.47
CA GLU A 732 -12.80 12.67 -29.73
C GLU A 732 -13.55 12.99 -28.43
N LYS A 733 -13.36 12.19 -27.36
CA LYS A 733 -13.88 12.52 -26.03
C LYS A 733 -13.29 13.84 -25.51
N ILE A 734 -11.99 14.06 -25.68
CA ILE A 734 -11.34 15.32 -25.28
C ILE A 734 -11.89 16.50 -26.11
N ILE A 735 -12.05 16.33 -27.42
CA ILE A 735 -12.61 17.34 -28.33
C ILE A 735 -14.03 17.73 -27.91
N THR A 736 -14.86 16.73 -27.58
CA THR A 736 -16.23 16.93 -27.12
C THR A 736 -16.27 17.75 -25.84
N LEU A 737 -15.35 17.50 -24.90
CA LEU A 737 -15.32 18.16 -23.59
C LEU A 737 -14.73 19.58 -23.62
N LYS A 738 -13.76 19.88 -24.50
CA LYS A 738 -12.96 21.12 -24.43
C LYS A 738 -13.18 22.14 -25.56
N LYS A 739 -14.05 21.82 -26.52
CA LYS A 739 -14.29 22.55 -27.78
C LYS A 739 -13.06 22.61 -28.67
N LYS A 740 -13.27 22.27 -29.93
CA LYS A 740 -12.24 22.15 -30.97
C LYS A 740 -11.28 23.34 -31.12
N LYS A 741 -11.81 24.57 -31.03
CA LYS A 741 -11.03 25.81 -31.19
C LYS A 741 -9.98 26.05 -30.09
N ASN A 742 -10.13 25.39 -28.95
CA ASN A 742 -9.25 25.52 -27.79
C ASN A 742 -8.16 24.44 -27.74
N ILE A 743 -8.12 23.54 -28.73
CA ILE A 743 -7.23 22.39 -28.76
C ILE A 743 -6.09 22.63 -29.77
N THR A 744 -4.86 22.41 -29.31
CA THR A 744 -3.67 22.31 -30.16
C THR A 744 -3.09 20.91 -30.01
N ILE A 745 -2.71 20.28 -31.13
CA ILE A 745 -2.07 18.97 -31.16
C ILE A 745 -0.63 19.12 -31.64
N ILE A 746 0.32 18.56 -30.89
CA ILE A 746 1.73 18.50 -31.25
C ILE A 746 2.13 17.03 -31.41
N ASP A 747 2.57 16.66 -32.60
CA ASP A 747 3.00 15.30 -32.94
C ASP A 747 4.54 15.23 -32.92
N LEU A 748 5.10 14.47 -31.97
CA LEU A 748 6.54 14.39 -31.73
C LEU A 748 7.12 13.18 -32.47
N HIS A 749 7.92 13.46 -33.49
CA HIS A 749 8.49 12.49 -34.42
C HIS A 749 10.01 12.44 -34.40
N ASN A 750 10.56 11.35 -34.96
CA ASN A 750 11.97 11.22 -35.27
C ASN A 750 12.20 10.91 -36.75
N THR A 751 13.38 11.31 -37.26
CA THR A 751 13.85 10.95 -38.60
C THR A 751 14.92 9.84 -38.55
N SER A 752 15.32 9.31 -39.70
CA SER A 752 16.48 8.41 -39.83
C SER A 752 17.75 9.14 -40.27
N SER A 753 17.64 10.39 -40.69
CA SER A 753 18.74 11.09 -41.37
C SER A 753 19.37 12.20 -40.51
N PRO A 754 20.68 12.48 -40.69
CA PRO A 754 21.33 13.66 -40.09
C PRO A 754 20.59 14.96 -40.45
N ASN A 755 20.68 15.97 -39.58
CA ASN A 755 20.01 17.28 -39.70
C ASN A 755 18.47 17.26 -39.72
N GLY A 756 17.80 16.20 -39.25
CA GLY A 756 16.34 16.16 -39.22
C GLY A 756 15.71 16.80 -37.98
N VAL A 757 16.12 18.01 -37.64
CA VAL A 757 15.40 18.85 -36.66
C VAL A 757 14.62 19.91 -37.43
N PHE A 758 13.30 19.80 -37.49
CA PHE A 758 12.42 20.73 -38.21
C PHE A 758 10.97 20.60 -37.78
N SER A 759 10.12 21.55 -38.18
CA SER A 759 8.68 21.52 -37.95
C SER A 759 7.92 21.41 -39.27
N ILE A 760 6.80 20.71 -39.27
CA ILE A 760 5.86 20.69 -40.40
C ILE A 760 4.56 21.37 -39.98
N VAL A 761 4.08 22.26 -40.85
CA VAL A 761 2.86 23.05 -40.65
C VAL A 761 2.02 23.04 -41.94
N ASN A 762 0.73 23.37 -41.83
CA ASN A 762 -0.20 23.47 -42.96
C ASN A 762 -0.75 24.87 -43.18
N ASN A 763 -0.69 25.74 -42.17
CA ASN A 763 -1.25 27.09 -42.26
C ASN A 763 -0.41 28.13 -41.51
N LEU A 764 -0.73 29.40 -41.74
CA LEU A 764 -0.01 30.53 -41.14
C LEU A 764 -0.11 30.59 -39.61
N LYS A 765 -1.17 30.02 -39.01
CA LYS A 765 -1.35 30.03 -37.55
C LYS A 765 -0.39 29.04 -36.89
N GLU A 766 -0.29 27.84 -37.43
CA GLU A 766 0.70 26.82 -37.03
C GLU A 766 2.12 27.31 -37.27
N LYS A 767 2.38 27.98 -38.39
CA LYS A 767 3.68 28.61 -38.69
C LYS A 767 4.13 29.56 -37.57
N LYS A 768 3.27 30.49 -37.16
CA LYS A 768 3.57 31.48 -36.10
C LYS A 768 3.94 30.83 -34.76
N ILE A 769 3.44 29.63 -34.51
CA ILE A 769 3.76 28.86 -33.30
C ILE A 769 5.10 28.15 -33.48
N ALA A 770 5.29 27.48 -34.62
CA ALA A 770 6.52 26.76 -34.94
C ALA A 770 7.76 27.67 -35.06
N GLU A 771 7.61 28.92 -35.49
CA GLU A 771 8.68 29.93 -35.56
C GLU A 771 9.37 30.15 -34.20
N HIS A 772 8.64 29.93 -33.10
CA HIS A 772 9.18 30.06 -31.74
C HIS A 772 10.25 29.01 -31.40
N LEU A 773 10.35 27.94 -32.19
CA LEU A 773 11.39 26.92 -32.04
C LEU A 773 12.70 27.27 -32.75
N LYS A 774 12.68 28.25 -33.68
CA LYS A 774 13.86 28.62 -34.50
C LYS A 774 14.50 27.42 -35.22
N VAL A 775 13.68 26.55 -35.78
CA VAL A 775 14.09 25.42 -36.63
C VAL A 775 13.53 25.64 -38.05
N PRO A 776 14.00 24.91 -39.07
CA PRO A 776 13.39 24.94 -40.39
C PRO A 776 11.91 24.58 -40.30
N ILE A 777 11.06 25.28 -41.07
CA ILE A 777 9.62 25.03 -41.11
C ILE A 777 9.26 24.62 -42.53
N ILE A 778 8.61 23.47 -42.66
CA ILE A 778 8.18 22.92 -43.95
C ILE A 778 6.67 23.06 -44.03
N ASN A 779 6.20 23.77 -45.04
CA ASN A 779 4.79 24.00 -45.27
C ASN A 779 4.20 22.99 -46.24
N ASN A 780 2.92 22.65 -46.01
CA ASN A 780 2.06 21.94 -46.95
C ASN A 780 2.53 20.51 -47.28
N LEU A 781 3.36 19.91 -46.42
CA LEU A 781 3.81 18.52 -46.58
C LEU A 781 2.71 17.53 -46.17
N LEU A 782 1.92 17.83 -45.13
CA LEU A 782 0.86 16.93 -44.64
C LEU A 782 -0.26 16.72 -45.68
N ASN A 783 -0.55 17.74 -46.50
CA ASN A 783 -1.52 17.63 -47.60
C ASN A 783 -1.08 16.66 -48.71
N LYS A 784 0.22 16.37 -48.78
CA LYS A 784 0.79 15.44 -49.76
C LYS A 784 0.96 14.02 -49.20
N VAL A 785 0.98 13.85 -47.87
CA VAL A 785 1.12 12.56 -47.17
C VAL A 785 -0.25 12.09 -46.66
N LYS A 786 -0.99 11.40 -47.53
CA LYS A 786 -2.36 10.96 -47.24
C LYS A 786 -2.42 9.90 -46.13
N GLY A 787 -3.35 10.07 -45.19
CA GLY A 787 -3.69 9.09 -44.16
C GLY A 787 -2.83 9.14 -42.90
N SER A 788 -2.16 10.27 -42.65
CA SER A 788 -1.39 10.52 -41.43
C SER A 788 -2.27 11.10 -40.30
N PHE A 789 -1.84 10.88 -39.05
CA PHE A 789 -2.50 11.40 -37.86
C PHE A 789 -2.62 12.93 -37.91
N ALA A 790 -1.50 13.61 -38.20
CA ALA A 790 -1.45 15.06 -38.23
C ALA A 790 -2.33 15.65 -39.34
N GLN A 791 -2.38 15.03 -40.52
CA GLN A 791 -3.29 15.45 -41.59
C GLN A 791 -4.76 15.32 -41.16
N TYR A 792 -5.15 14.19 -40.57
CA TYR A 792 -6.55 13.91 -40.20
C TYR A 792 -7.14 14.95 -39.23
N TYR A 793 -6.36 15.42 -38.27
CA TYR A 793 -6.81 16.48 -37.34
C TYR A 793 -6.65 17.89 -37.92
N SER A 794 -5.67 18.12 -38.80
CA SER A 794 -5.55 19.38 -39.53
C SER A 794 -6.70 19.62 -40.51
N ASP A 795 -7.13 18.60 -41.28
CA ASP A 795 -8.29 18.65 -42.19
C ASP A 795 -9.59 18.98 -41.43
N GLN A 796 -9.63 18.56 -40.17
CA GLN A 796 -10.71 18.88 -39.28
C GLN A 796 -10.68 20.32 -38.77
N LYS A 797 -9.68 21.14 -39.06
CA LYS A 797 -9.49 22.50 -38.50
C LYS A 797 -9.06 22.48 -37.02
N ILE A 798 -8.33 21.46 -36.58
CA ILE A 798 -7.58 21.48 -35.31
C ILE A 798 -6.15 21.91 -35.60
N GLU A 799 -5.65 22.87 -34.82
CA GLU A 799 -4.28 23.35 -34.95
C GLU A 799 -3.29 22.22 -34.65
N THR A 800 -2.56 21.75 -35.66
CA THR A 800 -1.75 20.55 -35.56
C THR A 800 -0.34 20.81 -36.12
N ILE A 801 0.69 20.56 -35.31
CA ILE A 801 2.10 20.78 -35.68
C ILE A 801 2.84 19.47 -35.50
N VAL A 802 3.60 19.06 -36.52
CA VAL A 802 4.56 17.96 -36.38
C VAL A 802 5.92 18.56 -36.06
N PHE A 803 6.60 18.02 -35.04
CA PHE A 803 7.96 18.39 -34.70
C PHE A 803 8.88 17.18 -34.77
N GLU A 804 9.88 17.28 -35.64
CA GLU A 804 10.92 16.28 -35.85
C GLU A 804 12.10 16.61 -34.95
N GLY A 805 12.37 15.73 -33.97
CA GLY A 805 13.35 15.99 -32.92
C GLY A 805 14.79 15.65 -33.32
N GLY A 806 15.01 15.01 -34.47
CA GLY A 806 16.30 14.46 -34.89
C GLY A 806 16.27 12.94 -35.11
N ALA A 807 17.45 12.36 -35.29
CA ALA A 807 17.60 10.95 -35.64
C ALA A 807 17.11 10.00 -34.52
N ILE A 808 16.51 8.86 -34.90
CA ILE A 808 16.19 7.77 -33.95
C ILE A 808 17.49 7.30 -33.27
N GLY A 809 17.44 7.17 -31.96
CA GLY A 809 18.57 6.72 -31.15
C GLY A 809 19.57 7.82 -30.76
N ASP A 810 19.47 9.02 -31.34
CA ASP A 810 20.30 10.16 -30.95
C ASP A 810 19.84 10.73 -29.58
N PRO A 811 20.72 10.76 -28.55
CA PRO A 811 20.39 11.38 -27.27
C PRO A 811 20.00 12.86 -27.37
N ALA A 812 20.47 13.58 -28.39
CA ALA A 812 20.09 14.97 -28.64
C ALA A 812 18.60 15.10 -28.99
N SER A 813 18.00 14.09 -29.64
CA SER A 813 16.59 14.09 -30.01
C SER A 813 15.67 14.23 -28.80
N ILE A 814 16.00 13.59 -27.67
CA ILE A 814 15.25 13.73 -26.41
C ILE A 814 15.27 15.18 -25.94
N ASN A 815 16.43 15.83 -26.01
CA ASN A 815 16.59 17.21 -25.57
C ASN A 815 15.85 18.18 -26.50
N ASN A 816 15.84 17.92 -27.81
CA ASN A 816 15.11 18.72 -28.79
C ASN A 816 13.59 18.60 -28.60
N HIS A 817 13.07 17.38 -28.39
CA HIS A 817 11.66 17.15 -28.05
C HIS A 817 11.27 17.87 -26.76
N GLU A 818 12.12 17.83 -25.74
CA GLU A 818 11.88 18.53 -24.49
C GLU A 818 11.85 20.05 -24.65
N VAL A 819 12.78 20.62 -25.42
CA VAL A 819 12.75 22.03 -25.80
C VAL A 819 11.45 22.36 -26.53
N SER A 820 11.01 21.52 -27.46
CA SER A 820 9.77 21.75 -28.19
C SER A 820 8.54 21.82 -27.28
N ILE A 821 8.43 20.92 -26.29
CA ILE A 821 7.31 20.90 -25.33
C ILE A 821 7.27 22.22 -24.55
N TRP A 822 8.37 22.62 -23.93
CA TRP A 822 8.43 23.84 -23.11
C TRP A 822 8.18 25.11 -23.93
N LYS A 823 8.81 25.24 -25.11
CA LYS A 823 8.65 26.44 -25.96
C LYS A 823 7.25 26.52 -26.57
N MET A 824 6.62 25.39 -26.90
CA MET A 824 5.24 25.37 -27.38
C MET A 824 4.25 25.83 -26.30
N LEU A 825 4.46 25.40 -25.06
CA LEU A 825 3.64 25.82 -23.92
C LEU A 825 3.79 27.30 -23.61
N GLU A 826 5.02 27.82 -23.60
CA GLU A 826 5.30 29.25 -23.46
C GLU A 826 4.64 30.06 -24.58
N LYS A 827 4.76 29.63 -25.84
CA LYS A 827 4.17 30.34 -26.99
C LYS A 827 2.64 30.38 -26.97
N LYS A 828 2.01 29.44 -26.28
CA LYS A 828 0.56 29.30 -26.15
C LYS A 828 0.04 29.88 -24.82
N ASP A 829 0.91 30.53 -24.06
CA ASP A 829 0.63 31.14 -22.76
C ASP A 829 0.09 30.13 -21.73
N PHE A 830 0.61 28.90 -21.74
CA PHE A 830 0.34 27.92 -20.68
C PHE A 830 1.25 28.11 -19.47
N ILE A 831 2.43 28.68 -19.69
CA ILE A 831 3.49 28.91 -18.70
C ILE A 831 4.23 30.21 -19.01
N ASP A 832 4.88 30.78 -18.00
CA ASP A 832 5.80 31.91 -18.17
C ASP A 832 7.21 31.41 -18.56
N ILE A 833 8.00 32.26 -19.25
CA ILE A 833 9.38 31.95 -19.62
C ILE A 833 10.26 31.60 -18.41
N ASN A 834 9.98 32.19 -17.24
CA ASN A 834 10.71 31.95 -15.99
C ASN A 834 10.45 30.54 -15.43
N CYS A 835 9.39 29.86 -15.86
CA CYS A 835 9.13 28.48 -15.49
C CYS A 835 9.97 27.48 -16.30
N ILE A 836 10.64 27.92 -17.38
CA ILE A 836 11.43 27.05 -18.23
C ILE A 836 12.76 26.72 -17.53
N PRO A 837 13.07 25.42 -17.30
CA PRO A 837 14.31 25.03 -16.65
C PRO A 837 15.56 25.49 -17.40
N HIS A 838 16.59 25.93 -16.68
CA HIS A 838 17.84 26.41 -17.29
C HIS A 838 18.49 25.41 -18.26
N ARG A 839 18.37 24.10 -17.99
CA ARG A 839 18.88 23.05 -18.91
C ARG A 839 18.16 23.06 -20.26
N VAL A 840 16.86 23.34 -20.26
CA VAL A 840 16.03 23.43 -21.47
C VAL A 840 16.42 24.69 -22.24
N GLN A 841 16.63 25.80 -21.55
CA GLN A 841 17.14 27.03 -22.17
C GLN A 841 18.50 26.83 -22.84
N LYS A 842 19.42 26.11 -22.19
CA LYS A 842 20.73 25.74 -22.77
C LYS A 842 20.58 24.85 -24.00
N ASN A 843 19.69 23.87 -23.95
CA ASN A 843 19.43 22.97 -25.09
C ASN A 843 18.74 23.72 -26.25
N TYR A 844 17.88 24.69 -25.96
CA TYR A 844 17.28 25.55 -26.97
C TYR A 844 18.33 26.35 -27.75
N THR A 845 19.33 26.92 -27.07
CA THR A 845 20.46 27.60 -27.73
C THR A 845 21.24 26.65 -28.64
N LYS A 846 21.49 25.41 -28.20
CA LYS A 846 22.17 24.39 -29.02
C LYS A 846 21.36 24.00 -30.25
N MET A 847 20.06 23.75 -30.08
CA MET A 847 19.14 23.40 -31.17
C MET A 847 19.04 24.52 -32.21
N ASN A 848 18.97 25.77 -31.76
CA ASN A 848 18.98 26.95 -32.63
C ASN A 848 20.31 27.12 -33.37
N HIS A 849 21.44 26.94 -32.69
CA HIS A 849 22.76 26.97 -33.33
C HIS A 849 22.91 25.87 -34.39
N PHE A 850 22.49 24.65 -34.07
CA PHE A 850 22.47 23.51 -35.00
C PHE A 850 21.64 23.80 -36.25
N SER A 851 20.50 24.46 -36.08
CA SER A 851 19.58 24.77 -37.17
C SER A 851 19.90 26.07 -37.92
N LYS A 852 20.93 26.82 -37.52
CA LYS A 852 21.19 28.18 -38.03
C LYS A 852 21.31 28.24 -39.55
N ASN A 853 21.98 27.26 -40.15
CA ASN A 853 22.24 27.22 -41.59
C ASN A 853 21.08 26.61 -42.38
N THR A 854 20.19 25.86 -41.72
CA THR A 854 19.03 25.23 -42.36
C THR A 854 17.74 26.03 -42.12
N GLN A 855 17.75 27.04 -41.24
CA GLN A 855 16.60 27.90 -40.96
C GLN A 855 16.01 28.50 -42.22
N GLY A 856 14.68 28.46 -42.30
CA GLY A 856 13.93 28.92 -43.46
C GLY A 856 12.51 28.38 -43.45
N TYR A 857 11.71 28.93 -44.35
CA TYR A 857 10.34 28.49 -44.57
C TYR A 857 10.26 27.81 -45.93
N TYR A 858 10.17 26.48 -45.94
CA TYR A 858 10.30 25.67 -47.13
C TYR A 858 8.97 25.15 -47.63
N PHE A 859 8.86 24.94 -48.94
CA PHE A 859 7.72 24.34 -49.61
C PHE A 859 8.13 23.07 -50.33
N VAL A 860 7.30 22.03 -50.25
CA VAL A 860 7.55 20.76 -50.96
C VAL A 860 7.33 20.96 -52.45
N LYS A 861 8.41 20.92 -53.24
CA LYS A 861 8.39 21.03 -54.71
C LYS A 861 8.18 19.67 -55.38
N TYR A 862 8.82 18.62 -54.87
CA TYR A 862 8.76 17.29 -55.47
C TYR A 862 8.77 16.19 -54.41
N ILE A 863 8.14 15.06 -54.75
CA ILE A 863 8.11 13.84 -53.95
C ILE A 863 8.52 12.69 -54.86
N HIS A 864 9.63 12.04 -54.54
CA HIS A 864 9.99 10.78 -55.17
C HIS A 864 9.26 9.64 -54.47
N LYS A 865 8.37 8.97 -55.19
CA LYS A 865 7.64 7.80 -54.67
C LYS A 865 8.35 6.51 -55.05
N ILE A 866 8.42 5.60 -54.10
CA ILE A 866 8.94 4.24 -54.28
C ILE A 866 7.79 3.37 -54.79
N THR A 867 8.00 2.62 -55.88
CA THR A 867 6.96 1.80 -56.52
C THR A 867 7.32 0.31 -56.47
N GLY A 868 6.55 -0.47 -55.69
CA GLY A 868 6.74 -1.92 -55.54
C GLY A 868 8.02 -2.31 -54.78
N GLU A 869 8.36 -3.60 -54.80
CA GLU A 869 9.65 -4.11 -54.30
C GLU A 869 10.79 -3.48 -55.12
N SER A 870 11.27 -2.33 -54.66
CA SER A 870 12.42 -1.64 -55.23
C SER A 870 13.38 -1.33 -54.09
N ASP A 871 14.60 -1.84 -54.20
CA ASP A 871 15.75 -1.54 -53.34
C ASP A 871 16.23 -0.10 -53.55
N PHE A 872 15.35 0.89 -53.36
CA PHE A 872 15.75 2.28 -53.37
C PHE A 872 16.72 2.53 -52.21
N LEU A 873 17.96 2.86 -52.57
CA LEU A 873 19.06 3.15 -51.67
C LEU A 873 19.50 4.59 -51.90
N MET A 874 19.26 5.43 -50.90
CA MET A 874 19.78 6.80 -50.87
C MET A 874 21.31 6.77 -50.77
N ASN A 875 21.97 7.76 -51.39
CA ASN A 875 23.40 7.96 -51.21
C ASN A 875 23.69 8.25 -49.72
N PRO A 876 24.48 7.42 -49.02
CA PRO A 876 24.67 7.51 -47.58
C PRO A 876 25.30 8.83 -47.10
N ASN A 877 25.94 9.59 -47.99
CA ASN A 877 26.58 10.86 -47.65
C ASN A 877 25.62 12.06 -47.62
N MET A 878 24.36 11.88 -48.04
CA MET A 878 23.40 12.98 -48.14
C MET A 878 22.70 13.30 -46.83
N GLN A 879 22.41 14.58 -46.59
CA GLN A 879 21.80 15.07 -45.35
C GLN A 879 20.51 15.85 -45.59
N ASN A 880 19.65 15.93 -44.57
CA ASN A 880 18.48 16.82 -44.65
C ASN A 880 18.94 18.28 -44.81
N PHE A 881 18.21 19.03 -45.63
CA PHE A 881 18.48 20.41 -46.03
C PHE A 881 19.79 20.61 -46.80
N GLU A 882 20.39 19.55 -47.37
CA GLU A 882 21.49 19.68 -48.31
C GLU A 882 21.00 20.28 -49.63
N GLN A 883 21.72 21.27 -50.14
CA GLN A 883 21.40 21.88 -51.43
C GLN A 883 21.77 20.92 -52.56
N ILE A 884 20.80 20.62 -53.42
CA ILE A 884 20.96 19.72 -54.54
C ILE A 884 20.64 20.44 -55.86
N LYS A 885 21.38 20.06 -56.91
CA LYS A 885 21.15 20.55 -58.27
C LYS A 885 20.31 19.57 -59.08
N LYS A 886 19.59 20.08 -60.07
CA LYS A 886 18.95 19.26 -61.10
C LYS A 886 19.99 18.32 -61.72
N ASN A 887 19.60 17.07 -61.92
CA ASN A 887 20.42 15.95 -62.41
C ASN A 887 21.50 15.43 -61.44
N GLN A 888 21.65 15.99 -60.24
CA GLN A 888 22.52 15.40 -59.21
C GLN A 888 21.99 14.03 -58.79
N ILE A 889 22.89 13.06 -58.65
CA ILE A 889 22.53 11.70 -58.25
C ILE A 889 22.23 11.69 -56.75
N ILE A 890 20.99 11.32 -56.42
CA ILE A 890 20.47 11.30 -55.04
C ILE A 890 20.57 9.89 -54.45
N GLY A 891 20.40 8.86 -55.27
CA GLY A 891 20.51 7.47 -54.84
C GLY A 891 20.47 6.53 -56.05
N SER A 892 20.16 5.27 -55.80
CA SER A 892 19.98 4.24 -56.81
C SER A 892 18.76 3.39 -56.52
N ASP A 893 18.10 2.90 -57.55
CA ASP A 893 17.11 1.84 -57.47
C ASP A 893 17.43 0.71 -58.46
N LYS A 894 16.55 -0.29 -58.58
CA LYS A 894 16.71 -1.42 -59.51
C LYS A 894 16.81 -1.03 -61.00
N ASN A 895 16.43 0.19 -61.36
CA ASN A 895 16.49 0.73 -62.71
C ASN A 895 17.72 1.66 -62.93
N GLY A 896 18.59 1.82 -61.92
CA GLY A 896 19.84 2.56 -62.01
C GLY A 896 19.91 3.80 -61.11
N MET A 897 20.69 4.80 -61.50
CA MET A 897 20.93 6.00 -60.70
C MET A 897 19.71 6.94 -60.71
N VAL A 898 19.20 7.25 -59.52
CA VAL A 898 18.10 8.19 -59.31
C VAL A 898 18.65 9.60 -59.20
N LYS A 899 18.27 10.46 -60.15
CA LYS A 899 18.71 11.86 -60.22
C LYS A 899 17.62 12.82 -59.75
N SER A 900 18.03 13.95 -59.19
CA SER A 900 17.11 15.01 -58.79
C SER A 900 16.47 15.68 -60.01
N PRO A 901 15.13 15.74 -60.13
CA PRO A 901 14.47 16.44 -61.23
C PRO A 901 14.53 17.98 -61.13
N TYR A 902 14.89 18.53 -59.95
CA TYR A 902 14.86 19.97 -59.69
C TYR A 902 16.05 20.42 -58.83
N ASP A 903 16.39 21.71 -58.93
CA ASP A 903 17.16 22.37 -57.89
C ASP A 903 16.30 22.58 -56.64
N GLY A 904 16.93 22.46 -55.47
CA GLY A 904 16.30 22.68 -54.17
C GLY A 904 17.12 22.12 -53.02
N PHE A 905 16.44 21.78 -51.94
CA PHE A 905 17.02 21.17 -50.76
C PHE A 905 16.44 19.77 -50.57
N LEU A 906 17.28 18.83 -50.15
CA LEU A 906 16.88 17.45 -49.90
C LEU A 906 16.14 17.34 -48.55
N LEU A 907 15.07 16.55 -48.50
CA LEU A 907 14.42 16.15 -47.26
C LEU A 907 14.10 14.66 -47.33
N MET A 908 14.43 13.91 -46.29
CA MET A 908 14.35 12.46 -46.25
C MET A 908 13.35 11.98 -45.18
N PRO A 909 12.37 11.13 -45.53
CA PRO A 909 11.49 10.49 -44.56
C PRO A 909 12.21 9.37 -43.78
N LEU A 910 11.61 8.98 -42.66
CA LEU A 910 12.04 7.87 -41.81
C LEU A 910 11.81 6.50 -42.52
N TYR A 911 12.87 5.68 -42.63
CA TYR A 911 12.89 4.31 -43.23
C TYR A 911 12.41 4.18 -44.68
N GLN A 912 13.29 4.50 -45.63
CA GLN A 912 13.02 4.38 -47.09
C GLN A 912 12.68 2.95 -47.54
N LYS A 913 13.19 1.92 -46.85
CA LYS A 913 12.92 0.50 -47.17
C LYS A 913 11.51 0.03 -46.80
N GLU A 914 10.86 0.73 -45.87
CA GLU A 914 9.53 0.35 -45.35
C GLU A 914 8.44 1.38 -45.73
N GLY A 915 8.84 2.49 -46.34
CA GLY A 915 7.98 3.62 -46.74
C GLY A 915 7.65 3.64 -48.23
N LYS A 916 6.67 4.47 -48.62
CA LYS A 916 6.28 4.69 -50.02
C LYS A 916 6.94 5.92 -50.63
N GLU A 917 7.68 6.68 -49.83
CA GLU A 917 8.33 7.93 -50.19
C GLU A 917 9.85 7.79 -50.02
N GLY A 918 10.62 8.05 -51.07
CA GLY A 918 12.08 7.97 -51.05
C GLY A 918 12.73 9.25 -50.56
N PHE A 919 12.38 10.38 -51.16
CA PHE A 919 12.82 11.70 -50.72
C PHE A 919 11.89 12.81 -51.23
N TYR A 920 12.04 13.98 -50.63
CA TYR A 920 11.38 15.21 -51.01
C TYR A 920 12.44 16.21 -51.49
N ILE A 921 12.04 17.04 -52.44
CA ILE A 921 12.78 18.27 -52.76
C ILE A 921 11.94 19.42 -52.25
N ILE A 922 12.54 20.24 -51.40
CA ILE A 922 11.92 21.42 -50.83
C ILE A 922 12.63 22.68 -51.34
N THR A 923 11.91 23.79 -51.48
CA THR A 923 12.47 25.09 -51.87
C THR A 923 12.15 26.11 -50.79
N LYS A 924 13.14 26.95 -50.47
CA LYS A 924 13.03 28.01 -49.47
C LYS A 924 12.16 29.17 -49.95
#